data_AF-A0A8T1ULK3-F1
#
_entry.id   AF-A0A8T1ULK3-F1
#
_cell.length_a   1.000
_cell.length_b   1.000
_cell.length_c   1.000
_cell.angle_alpha   90.00
_cell.angle_beta   90.00
_cell.angle_gamma   90.00
#
_symmetry.space_group_name_H-M   'P 1'
#
loop_
_entity.id
_entity.type
_entity.pdbx_description
1 polymer ?
#
loop_
_entity_poly.entity_id
_entity_poly.type
_entity_poly.pdbx_seq_one_letter_code
_entity_poly.pdbx_strand_id
1 'polypeptide(L)'
;MTNAVPASSSSRNVVIHVFDEYRKSSKEFTCQRDLLLAKMKYFQAYLNEANEHDEIDISVHCDVEIFELLVEYMHQRDHEWQPRITLDNIASILVSSEFLQMEELVEECVAFISGRVQEFMLLRVDFGCLSDATVAKIANNCTPEQLQTLHDPKDKILSKLRRKKVEVLVKNVQDSGRRLELCMNCELFFIKGDRDSVGCHKGKRQIGVHGELVGRHEAKTGWQVETFLRDLGVDKSMSWNAAYWYIWGVTKYFHCSVCKHRCSLLELEDCAYHPGTIVGHGPAAKYSCCSARIFSADEILMHGCKTTAHVAIDDDRHSDVSRFSNIVTLPGMWEKIHACEKVARAQGSPSSGDAGGGGRIDVSSLFPPPQPKKDVTSAVERELSSRKLNAGGEGGSSGYRKQCKALQLQEKDRIRCQDLARQLLLQRKKATYWSVVGSNLAVMWKRPLRDTVVRSHVGNLRVSGVMARNVVEEVSRRWGLPLASEGTKLWGEYMAGTAMLSSFFKGEERVKMMVKTPNIQELYVEGMAVGEVRGKAVYVDQSLAGAPELGGHMHVSKILYGAAKPYNTSIEASGVPELDWQRFFDVSEQVPTIVRIDSEADEDHTRSCGLIIQKMPPTEAHERHYELNDLAFDKLPFYAAELKKNTDLLEYLNELIPGADITDTNCKRVPLDYYCRCSKDNYAQRLKDMGATDLKQIAADVGSAGVDLTCHFCNDAHHFSADELGGLIESLSETQK
;
A
#
# COMPACT_ATOMS: atom_id res chain seq x y z
N MET A 1 51.82 43.11 -63.26
CA MET A 1 50.70 44.00 -62.89
C MET A 1 50.29 43.64 -61.47
N THR A 2 50.27 44.62 -60.58
CA THR A 2 49.90 44.45 -59.16
C THR A 2 48.39 44.52 -59.02
N ASN A 3 47.73 43.40 -58.67
CA ASN A 3 46.35 43.43 -58.22
C ASN A 3 46.32 43.39 -56.69
N ALA A 4 45.84 44.48 -56.09
CA ALA A 4 45.56 44.54 -54.67
C ALA A 4 44.32 43.69 -54.34
N VAL A 5 44.35 42.99 -53.22
CA VAL A 5 43.15 42.45 -52.56
C VAL A 5 42.67 43.53 -51.58
N PRO A 6 41.41 44.00 -51.65
CA PRO A 6 40.94 45.05 -50.77
C PRO A 6 40.71 44.52 -49.36
N ALA A 7 41.29 45.20 -48.37
CA ALA A 7 40.99 44.99 -46.96
C ALA A 7 39.94 46.01 -46.50
N SER A 8 38.73 45.54 -46.13
CA SER A 8 37.87 46.17 -45.11
C SER A 8 36.55 45.40 -44.94
N SER A 9 36.44 44.57 -43.91
CA SER A 9 35.17 44.37 -43.21
C SER A 9 35.30 45.12 -41.88
N SER A 10 34.76 46.33 -41.82
CA SER A 10 34.83 47.17 -40.61
C SER A 10 34.07 46.49 -39.47
N SER A 11 34.79 45.98 -38.46
CA SER A 11 34.19 45.46 -37.24
C SER A 11 33.48 46.60 -36.50
N ARG A 12 32.16 46.74 -36.72
CA ARG A 12 31.34 47.70 -35.97
C ARG A 12 31.36 47.29 -34.50
N ASN A 13 31.75 48.20 -33.62
CA ASN A 13 31.71 47.97 -32.17
C ASN A 13 30.35 48.41 -31.62
N VAL A 14 29.85 47.70 -30.61
CA VAL A 14 28.63 48.01 -29.85
C VAL A 14 29.03 48.30 -28.41
N VAL A 15 28.44 49.33 -27.81
CA VAL A 15 28.63 49.65 -26.39
C VAL A 15 27.44 49.10 -25.60
N ILE A 16 27.72 48.34 -24.55
CA ILE A 16 26.72 47.76 -23.65
C ILE A 16 26.91 48.37 -22.27
N HIS A 17 25.88 49.01 -21.75
CA HIS A 17 25.86 49.63 -20.42
C HIS A 17 25.30 48.61 -19.42
N VAL A 18 26.14 48.13 -18.51
CA VAL A 18 25.73 47.12 -17.52
C VAL A 18 25.48 47.77 -16.17
N PHE A 19 24.33 47.48 -15.56
CA PHE A 19 23.92 48.02 -14.27
C PHE A 19 23.63 46.91 -13.25
N ASP A 20 24.38 46.91 -12.15
CA ASP A 20 24.13 46.03 -10.99
C ASP A 20 23.24 46.78 -9.99
N GLU A 21 21.95 46.41 -9.95
CA GLU A 21 20.97 47.03 -9.03
C GLU A 21 21.27 46.77 -7.54
N TYR A 22 21.92 45.65 -7.23
CA TYR A 22 22.17 45.21 -5.86
C TYR A 22 23.39 45.93 -5.27
N ARG A 23 24.48 46.02 -6.05
CA ARG A 23 25.72 46.72 -5.66
C ARG A 23 25.70 48.21 -6.02
N LYS A 24 24.74 48.65 -6.84
CA LYS A 24 24.61 50.02 -7.37
C LYS A 24 25.85 50.47 -8.16
N SER A 25 26.47 49.55 -8.89
CA SER A 25 27.60 49.80 -9.77
C SER A 25 27.18 49.73 -11.24
N SER A 26 27.87 50.49 -12.09
CA SER A 26 27.68 50.46 -13.54
C SER A 26 29.01 50.41 -14.26
N LYS A 27 29.06 49.72 -15.41
CA LYS A 27 30.27 49.59 -16.23
C LYS A 27 29.89 49.44 -17.70
N GLU A 28 30.69 50.03 -18.57
CA GLU A 28 30.51 50.02 -20.02
C GLU A 28 31.44 48.97 -20.64
N PHE A 29 30.90 48.17 -21.56
CA PHE A 29 31.64 47.13 -22.27
C PHE A 29 31.55 47.36 -23.78
N THR A 30 32.68 47.42 -24.47
CA THR A 30 32.74 47.61 -25.93
C THR A 30 33.03 46.27 -26.61
N CYS A 31 32.06 45.75 -27.36
CA CYS A 31 32.13 44.43 -28.00
C CYS A 31 32.08 44.54 -29.53
N GLN A 32 32.75 43.62 -30.25
CA GLN A 32 32.60 43.52 -31.72
C GLN A 32 31.24 42.93 -32.07
N ARG A 33 30.46 43.61 -32.92
CA ARG A 33 29.09 43.23 -33.31
C ARG A 33 28.98 41.78 -33.79
N ASP A 34 29.88 41.36 -34.68
CA ASP A 34 29.81 40.03 -35.29
C ASP A 34 30.10 38.91 -34.27
N LEU A 35 31.02 39.17 -33.33
CA LEU A 35 31.34 38.26 -32.23
C LEU A 35 30.19 38.20 -31.20
N LEU A 36 29.59 39.35 -30.89
CA LEU A 36 28.43 39.46 -30.01
C LEU A 36 27.23 38.68 -30.56
N LEU A 37 26.92 38.84 -31.85
CA LEU A 37 25.86 38.10 -32.53
C LEU A 37 26.16 36.59 -32.62
N ALA A 38 27.42 36.19 -32.76
CA ALA A 38 27.82 34.79 -32.82
C ALA A 38 27.74 34.07 -31.46
N LYS A 39 28.02 34.76 -30.35
CA LYS A 39 28.13 34.15 -29.01
C LYS A 39 27.00 34.50 -28.02
N MET A 40 26.30 35.61 -28.19
CA MET A 40 25.17 36.05 -27.35
C MET A 40 23.94 36.34 -28.21
N LYS A 41 23.19 35.28 -28.56
CA LYS A 41 22.05 35.37 -29.51
C LYS A 41 20.92 36.31 -29.04
N TYR A 42 20.84 36.62 -27.74
CA TYR A 42 19.91 37.62 -27.17
C TYR A 42 19.93 38.95 -27.94
N PHE A 43 21.12 39.45 -28.31
CA PHE A 43 21.25 40.74 -28.99
C PHE A 43 20.81 40.72 -30.46
N GLN A 44 20.60 39.54 -31.07
CA GLN A 44 20.17 39.41 -32.47
C GLN A 44 18.84 40.14 -32.74
N ALA A 45 17.90 40.10 -31.79
CA ALA A 45 16.62 40.79 -31.93
C ALA A 45 16.75 42.32 -31.99
N TYR A 46 17.72 42.89 -31.28
CA TYR A 46 17.96 44.33 -31.19
C TYR A 46 18.88 44.87 -32.30
N LEU A 47 19.73 43.99 -32.84
CA LEU A 47 20.79 44.33 -33.79
C LEU A 47 20.48 43.92 -35.24
N ASN A 48 19.29 43.39 -35.55
CA ASN A 48 18.90 42.97 -36.91
C ASN A 48 18.99 44.09 -37.97
N GLU A 49 18.96 43.69 -39.26
CA GLU A 49 19.27 44.49 -40.46
C GLU A 49 18.52 45.83 -40.64
N ALA A 50 17.50 46.13 -39.83
CA ALA A 50 16.78 47.41 -39.89
C ALA A 50 17.51 48.58 -39.17
N ASN A 51 18.42 48.27 -38.24
CA ASN A 51 19.03 49.27 -37.34
C ASN A 51 20.49 49.63 -37.73
N GLU A 52 20.78 49.76 -39.03
CA GLU A 52 22.15 49.92 -39.53
C GLU A 52 22.82 51.28 -39.27
N HIS A 53 22.10 52.30 -38.76
CA HIS A 53 22.58 53.69 -38.72
C HIS A 53 22.56 54.36 -37.33
N ASP A 54 22.06 53.68 -36.30
CA ASP A 54 21.96 54.26 -34.95
C ASP A 54 23.09 53.78 -34.03
N GLU A 55 23.53 54.64 -33.10
CA GLU A 55 24.32 54.22 -31.94
C GLU A 55 23.40 53.47 -30.98
N ILE A 56 23.42 52.14 -31.07
CA ILE A 56 22.55 51.28 -30.26
C ILE A 56 23.13 51.14 -28.84
N ASP A 57 22.74 52.05 -27.95
CA ASP A 57 22.89 51.90 -26.50
C ASP A 57 22.00 50.73 -26.03
N ILE A 58 22.63 49.73 -25.41
CA ILE A 58 21.94 48.59 -24.82
C ILE A 58 22.26 48.52 -23.33
N SER A 59 21.25 48.79 -22.51
CA SER A 59 21.33 48.64 -21.07
C SER A 59 20.95 47.21 -20.63
N VAL A 60 21.79 46.58 -19.82
CA VAL A 60 21.60 45.22 -19.28
C VAL A 60 21.71 45.26 -17.75
N HIS A 61 20.70 44.72 -17.06
CA HIS A 61 20.65 44.70 -15.60
C HIS A 61 21.19 43.35 -15.09
N CYS A 62 22.46 43.30 -14.66
CA CYS A 62 23.10 42.09 -14.12
C CYS A 62 24.34 42.43 -13.27
N ASP A 63 24.88 41.44 -12.54
CA ASP A 63 26.13 41.58 -11.79
C ASP A 63 27.29 41.90 -12.77
N VAL A 64 27.98 43.01 -12.51
CA VAL A 64 29.06 43.55 -13.37
C VAL A 64 30.28 42.63 -13.40
N GLU A 65 30.61 41.96 -12.29
CA GLU A 65 31.75 41.02 -12.22
C GLU A 65 31.47 39.76 -13.05
N ILE A 66 30.21 39.32 -13.08
CA ILE A 66 29.76 38.19 -13.91
C ILE A 66 29.75 38.58 -15.38
N PHE A 67 29.23 39.75 -15.75
CA PHE A 67 29.23 40.18 -17.16
C PHE A 67 30.64 40.36 -17.72
N GLU A 68 31.58 40.87 -16.93
CA GLU A 68 32.99 40.95 -17.30
C GLU A 68 33.58 39.56 -17.64
N LEU A 69 33.30 38.56 -16.80
CA LEU A 69 33.69 37.17 -17.07
C LEU A 69 33.04 36.59 -18.34
N LEU A 70 31.80 36.95 -18.66
CA LEU A 70 31.13 36.53 -19.90
C LEU A 70 31.74 37.18 -21.15
N VAL A 71 32.14 38.45 -21.05
CA VAL A 71 32.86 39.16 -22.12
C VAL A 71 34.27 38.58 -22.31
N GLU A 72 34.99 38.30 -21.22
CA GLU A 72 36.28 37.59 -21.28
C GLU A 72 36.16 36.22 -21.97
N TYR A 73 35.11 35.45 -21.66
CA TYR A 73 34.81 34.17 -22.31
C TYR A 73 34.55 34.32 -23.82
N MET A 74 33.78 35.32 -24.24
CA MET A 74 33.51 35.58 -25.66
C MET A 74 34.77 35.87 -26.49
N HIS A 75 35.76 36.55 -25.91
CA HIS A 75 36.93 37.05 -26.65
C HIS A 75 38.00 35.99 -26.94
N GLN A 76 37.85 34.77 -26.42
CA GLN A 76 38.90 33.75 -26.47
C GLN A 76 38.89 32.93 -27.77
N ARG A 77 40.10 32.65 -28.27
CA ARG A 77 40.34 31.96 -29.54
C ARG A 77 41.10 30.63 -29.40
N ASP A 78 41.66 30.35 -28.22
CA ASP A 78 42.55 29.21 -27.97
C ASP A 78 42.17 28.46 -26.67
N HIS A 79 42.26 27.13 -26.69
CA HIS A 79 41.67 26.20 -25.72
C HIS A 79 42.30 26.16 -24.31
N GLU A 80 43.13 27.13 -23.90
CA GLU A 80 43.88 27.06 -22.63
C GLU A 80 43.19 27.72 -21.43
N TRP A 81 42.32 28.71 -21.65
CA TRP A 81 41.56 29.35 -20.57
C TRP A 81 40.13 28.82 -20.52
N GLN A 82 39.63 28.57 -19.32
CA GLN A 82 38.24 28.20 -19.06
C GLN A 82 37.73 29.05 -17.90
N PRO A 83 36.46 29.48 -17.94
CA PRO A 83 35.88 30.25 -16.84
C PRO A 83 35.92 29.38 -15.59
N ARG A 84 36.41 29.93 -14.47
CA ARG A 84 36.59 29.15 -13.24
C ARG A 84 35.25 28.97 -12.53
N ILE A 85 34.45 28.04 -13.04
CA ILE A 85 33.14 27.68 -12.50
C ILE A 85 33.33 27.08 -11.10
N THR A 86 32.68 27.67 -10.10
CA THR A 86 32.65 27.25 -8.69
C THR A 86 31.21 27.21 -8.18
N LEU A 87 30.99 26.61 -7.02
CA LEU A 87 29.65 26.58 -6.41
C LEU A 87 29.10 27.99 -6.08
N ASP A 88 29.99 28.94 -5.81
CA ASP A 88 29.62 30.31 -5.42
C ASP A 88 29.17 31.16 -6.62
N ASN A 89 29.78 30.97 -7.81
CA ASN A 89 29.48 31.76 -9.01
C ASN A 89 28.53 31.07 -10.00
N ILE A 90 28.39 29.73 -9.97
CA ILE A 90 27.66 28.99 -11.01
C ILE A 90 26.19 29.38 -11.15
N ALA A 91 25.52 29.76 -10.06
CA ALA A 91 24.13 30.22 -10.13
C ALA A 91 24.00 31.51 -10.96
N SER A 92 24.89 32.48 -10.71
CA SER A 92 24.91 33.76 -11.43
C SER A 92 25.37 33.59 -12.88
N ILE A 93 26.39 32.76 -13.12
CA ILE A 93 26.87 32.44 -14.49
C ILE A 93 25.76 31.73 -15.28
N LEU A 94 25.08 30.73 -14.72
CA LEU A 94 24.05 29.96 -15.42
C LEU A 94 22.83 30.83 -15.78
N VAL A 95 22.34 31.65 -14.84
CA VAL A 95 21.19 32.55 -15.11
C VAL A 95 21.57 33.61 -16.15
N SER A 96 22.76 34.19 -16.07
CA SER A 96 23.20 35.25 -17.00
C SER A 96 23.50 34.70 -18.41
N SER A 97 24.16 33.53 -18.51
CA SER A 97 24.43 32.87 -19.79
C SER A 97 23.17 32.33 -20.46
N GLU A 98 22.18 31.86 -19.68
CA GLU A 98 20.85 31.51 -20.20
C GLU A 98 20.11 32.74 -20.74
N PHE A 99 20.07 33.85 -19.98
CA PHE A 99 19.43 35.10 -20.40
C PHE A 99 20.04 35.66 -21.70
N LEU A 100 21.38 35.64 -21.82
CA LEU A 100 22.13 36.12 -22.99
C LEU A 100 22.21 35.09 -24.14
N GLN A 101 21.62 33.90 -23.95
CA GLN A 101 21.56 32.80 -24.94
C GLN A 101 22.93 32.25 -25.37
N MET A 102 23.84 32.11 -24.41
CA MET A 102 25.19 31.55 -24.59
C MET A 102 25.18 30.02 -24.44
N GLU A 103 24.73 29.30 -25.47
CA GLU A 103 24.48 27.84 -25.42
C GLU A 103 25.69 26.99 -24.96
N GLU A 104 26.90 27.31 -25.44
CA GLU A 104 28.14 26.60 -25.09
C GLU A 104 28.43 26.67 -23.58
N LEU A 105 28.37 27.86 -22.99
CA LEU A 105 28.63 28.09 -21.57
C LEU A 105 27.54 27.50 -20.67
N VAL A 106 26.28 27.52 -21.12
CA VAL A 106 25.20 26.81 -20.43
C VAL A 106 25.48 25.31 -20.39
N GLU A 107 26.05 24.72 -21.44
CA GLU A 107 26.43 23.30 -21.46
C GLU A 107 27.63 23.00 -20.55
N GLU A 108 28.64 23.87 -20.48
CA GLU A 108 29.72 23.77 -19.49
C GLU A 108 29.20 23.82 -18.05
N CYS A 109 28.31 24.77 -17.73
CA CYS A 109 27.67 24.85 -16.41
C CYS A 109 26.83 23.60 -16.09
N VAL A 110 26.05 23.09 -17.04
CA VAL A 110 25.27 21.86 -16.86
C VAL A 110 26.20 20.65 -16.65
N ALA A 111 27.31 20.55 -17.38
CA ALA A 111 28.31 19.50 -17.18
C ALA A 111 28.92 19.57 -15.77
N PHE A 112 29.26 20.75 -15.28
CA PHE A 112 29.75 20.96 -13.91
C PHE A 112 28.72 20.53 -12.85
N ILE A 113 27.44 20.90 -13.04
CA ILE A 113 26.33 20.53 -12.13
C ILE A 113 26.15 19.01 -12.06
N SER A 114 26.35 18.31 -13.17
CA SER A 114 26.05 16.87 -13.31
C SER A 114 26.80 15.97 -12.31
N GLY A 115 27.98 16.39 -11.84
CA GLY A 115 28.73 15.71 -10.77
C GLY A 115 28.41 16.17 -9.34
N ARG A 116 27.69 17.30 -9.17
CA ARG A 116 27.52 18.03 -7.90
C ARG A 116 26.09 18.52 -7.65
N VAL A 117 25.09 17.84 -8.21
CA VAL A 117 23.67 18.26 -8.19
C VAL A 117 23.15 18.53 -6.77
N GLN A 118 23.56 17.73 -5.78
CA GLN A 118 23.16 17.92 -4.38
C GLN A 118 23.74 19.20 -3.75
N GLU A 119 25.00 19.54 -4.04
CA GLU A 119 25.64 20.78 -3.60
C GLU A 119 24.97 21.99 -4.23
N PHE A 120 24.69 21.92 -5.55
CA PHE A 120 24.00 22.97 -6.30
C PHE A 120 22.60 23.30 -5.73
N MET A 121 21.78 22.30 -5.39
CA MET A 121 20.46 22.53 -4.78
C MET A 121 20.52 23.15 -3.39
N LEU A 122 21.61 22.93 -2.63
CA LEU A 122 21.78 23.48 -1.28
C LEU A 122 22.21 24.97 -1.29
N LEU A 123 22.63 25.52 -2.43
CA LEU A 123 22.93 26.94 -2.60
C LEU A 123 21.75 27.82 -2.17
N ARG A 124 22.01 29.00 -1.60
CA ARG A 124 20.96 29.90 -1.08
C ARG A 124 20.18 30.68 -2.15
N VAL A 125 20.42 30.38 -3.42
CA VAL A 125 19.75 30.99 -4.58
C VAL A 125 18.47 30.22 -4.91
N ASP A 126 17.46 30.92 -5.43
CA ASP A 126 16.26 30.31 -6.00
C ASP A 126 16.45 30.08 -7.51
N PHE A 127 16.18 28.86 -7.97
CA PHE A 127 16.27 28.46 -9.37
C PHE A 127 14.89 28.47 -10.07
N GLY A 128 13.91 29.14 -9.47
CA GLY A 128 12.60 29.41 -10.03
C GLY A 128 12.65 30.02 -11.45
N CYS A 129 13.66 30.83 -11.74
CA CYS A 129 13.86 31.54 -13.02
C CYS A 129 14.45 30.70 -14.17
N LEU A 130 15.06 29.53 -13.90
CA LEU A 130 15.69 28.73 -14.96
C LEU A 130 14.67 28.23 -15.98
N SER A 131 15.03 28.27 -17.27
CA SER A 131 14.13 27.83 -18.34
C SER A 131 13.87 26.32 -18.29
N ASP A 132 12.69 25.92 -18.80
CA ASP A 132 12.30 24.52 -18.92
C ASP A 132 13.29 23.71 -19.81
N ALA A 133 14.07 24.37 -20.68
CA ALA A 133 15.09 23.74 -21.51
C ALA A 133 16.37 23.41 -20.70
N THR A 134 16.88 24.37 -19.93
CA THR A 134 18.06 24.14 -19.06
C THR A 134 17.75 23.17 -17.93
N VAL A 135 16.57 23.26 -17.33
CA VAL A 135 16.09 22.26 -16.37
C VAL A 135 16.03 20.87 -17.00
N ALA A 136 15.64 20.75 -18.27
CA ALA A 136 15.68 19.47 -18.99
C ALA A 136 17.11 18.99 -19.28
N LYS A 137 18.05 19.87 -19.63
CA LYS A 137 19.48 19.51 -19.78
C LYS A 137 20.05 18.97 -18.46
N ILE A 138 19.84 19.66 -17.33
CA ILE A 138 20.26 19.19 -15.99
C ILE A 138 19.58 17.86 -15.65
N ALA A 139 18.27 17.77 -15.83
CA ALA A 139 17.51 16.56 -15.52
C ALA A 139 17.99 15.35 -16.34
N ASN A 140 18.36 15.54 -17.62
CA ASN A 140 18.86 14.46 -18.46
C ASN A 140 20.16 13.84 -17.94
N ASN A 141 21.07 14.64 -17.39
CA ASN A 141 22.35 14.15 -16.86
C ASN A 141 22.25 13.46 -15.48
N CYS A 142 21.17 13.69 -14.72
CA CYS A 142 20.94 12.95 -13.46
C CYS A 142 20.62 11.46 -13.72
N THR A 143 21.25 10.54 -12.99
CA THR A 143 20.87 9.12 -12.97
C THR A 143 19.61 8.88 -12.12
N PRO A 144 18.88 7.75 -12.29
CA PRO A 144 17.74 7.41 -11.44
C PRO A 144 18.07 7.32 -9.95
N GLU A 145 19.24 6.78 -9.62
CA GLU A 145 19.73 6.60 -8.24
C GLU A 145 20.03 7.95 -7.59
N GLN A 146 20.71 8.86 -8.31
CA GLN A 146 20.90 10.24 -7.88
C GLN A 146 19.54 10.90 -7.61
N LEU A 147 18.60 10.82 -8.56
CA LEU A 147 17.29 11.49 -8.45
C LEU A 147 16.44 11.05 -7.24
N GLN A 148 16.67 9.84 -6.69
CA GLN A 148 16.05 9.38 -5.44
C GLN A 148 16.73 9.96 -4.20
N THR A 149 18.06 10.00 -4.17
CA THR A 149 18.85 10.49 -3.02
C THR A 149 18.90 12.01 -2.93
N LEU A 150 18.64 12.70 -4.04
CA LEU A 150 18.51 14.16 -4.09
C LEU A 150 17.47 14.69 -3.07
N HIS A 151 17.93 15.61 -2.21
CA HIS A 151 17.15 16.25 -1.16
C HIS A 151 17.17 17.78 -1.33
N ASP A 152 16.00 18.36 -1.58
CA ASP A 152 15.77 19.80 -1.70
C ASP A 152 14.71 20.24 -0.66
N PRO A 153 15.10 20.82 0.49
CA PRO A 153 14.17 21.13 1.58
C PRO A 153 13.15 22.23 1.24
N LYS A 154 13.38 22.99 0.15
CA LYS A 154 12.52 24.11 -0.27
C LYS A 154 11.90 23.91 -1.66
N ASP A 155 12.14 22.75 -2.28
CA ASP A 155 11.70 22.38 -3.63
C ASP A 155 11.93 23.47 -4.69
N LYS A 156 13.13 24.07 -4.69
CA LYS A 156 13.54 25.14 -5.61
C LYS A 156 13.63 24.64 -7.05
N ILE A 157 14.05 23.38 -7.23
CA ILE A 157 14.25 22.78 -8.56
C ILE A 157 13.92 21.29 -8.64
N LEU A 158 13.92 20.55 -7.53
CA LEU A 158 13.87 19.09 -7.54
C LEU A 158 12.58 18.51 -8.15
N SER A 159 11.40 19.06 -7.86
CA SER A 159 10.16 18.69 -8.54
C SER A 159 10.17 19.04 -10.02
N LYS A 160 10.79 20.17 -10.44
CA LYS A 160 10.94 20.52 -11.86
C LYS A 160 11.84 19.49 -12.59
N LEU A 161 12.93 19.05 -11.98
CA LEU A 161 13.81 18.01 -12.54
C LEU A 161 13.07 16.67 -12.71
N ARG A 162 12.31 16.25 -11.68
CA ARG A 162 11.50 15.02 -11.72
C ARG A 162 10.39 15.10 -12.78
N ARG A 163 9.71 16.24 -12.91
CA ARG A 163 8.77 16.52 -14.02
C ARG A 163 9.44 16.37 -15.38
N LYS A 164 10.59 17.00 -15.62
CA LYS A 164 11.29 16.90 -16.90
C LYS A 164 11.75 15.48 -17.24
N LYS A 165 12.20 14.69 -16.26
CA LYS A 165 12.46 13.25 -16.48
C LYS A 165 11.20 12.49 -16.91
N VAL A 166 10.04 12.76 -16.31
CA VAL A 166 8.75 12.15 -16.71
C VAL A 166 8.36 12.52 -18.14
N GLU A 167 8.42 13.81 -18.48
CA GLU A 167 8.11 14.32 -19.83
C GLU A 167 9.02 13.65 -20.88
N VAL A 168 10.32 13.51 -20.61
CA VAL A 168 11.29 12.82 -21.50
C VAL A 168 10.99 11.32 -21.62
N LEU A 169 10.61 10.62 -20.54
CA LEU A 169 10.23 9.20 -20.61
C LEU A 169 9.01 8.98 -21.50
N VAL A 170 7.96 9.81 -21.35
CA VAL A 170 6.75 9.72 -22.19
C VAL A 170 7.08 10.06 -23.64
N LYS A 171 7.85 11.11 -23.88
CA LYS A 171 8.28 11.49 -25.23
C LYS A 171 9.07 10.36 -25.92
N ASN A 172 10.03 9.73 -25.24
CA ASN A 172 10.80 8.63 -25.81
C ASN A 172 9.93 7.42 -26.23
N VAL A 173 8.83 7.16 -25.51
CA VAL A 173 7.83 6.15 -25.91
C VAL A 173 7.07 6.60 -27.15
N GLN A 174 6.66 7.87 -27.23
CA GLN A 174 5.95 8.46 -28.36
C GLN A 174 6.80 8.54 -29.64
N ASP A 175 8.04 8.99 -29.54
CA ASP A 175 9.03 9.03 -30.63
C ASP A 175 9.31 7.62 -31.20
N SER A 176 9.13 6.57 -30.39
CA SER A 176 9.19 5.17 -30.84
C SER A 176 7.94 4.69 -31.60
N GLY A 177 6.96 5.56 -31.88
CA GLY A 177 5.66 5.19 -32.48
C GLY A 177 4.72 4.42 -31.54
N ARG A 178 5.03 4.37 -30.24
CA ARG A 178 4.24 3.68 -29.20
C ARG A 178 3.51 4.70 -28.33
N ARG A 179 2.48 4.28 -27.59
CA ARG A 179 1.75 5.18 -26.67
C ARG A 179 1.55 4.57 -25.30
N LEU A 180 1.80 5.35 -24.26
CA LEU A 180 1.41 5.01 -22.89
C LEU A 180 -0.10 5.23 -22.75
N GLU A 181 -0.83 4.19 -22.36
CA GLU A 181 -2.30 4.14 -22.33
C GLU A 181 -2.79 3.47 -21.03
N LEU A 182 -3.92 3.92 -20.48
CA LEU A 182 -4.55 3.28 -19.31
C LEU A 182 -5.45 2.12 -19.76
N CYS A 183 -5.27 0.93 -19.18
CA CYS A 183 -6.08 -0.23 -19.52
C CYS A 183 -7.46 -0.20 -18.85
N MET A 184 -8.55 -0.36 -19.61
CA MET A 184 -9.91 -0.42 -19.05
C MET A 184 -10.20 -1.71 -18.25
N ASN A 185 -9.43 -2.78 -18.50
CA ASN A 185 -9.65 -4.09 -17.87
C ASN A 185 -8.84 -4.29 -16.59
N CYS A 186 -7.58 -3.81 -16.54
CA CYS A 186 -6.72 -3.93 -15.36
C CYS A 186 -6.40 -2.60 -14.65
N GLU A 187 -6.81 -1.47 -15.20
CA GLU A 187 -6.62 -0.12 -14.61
C GLU A 187 -5.14 0.24 -14.40
N LEU A 188 -4.24 -0.42 -15.13
CA LEU A 188 -2.80 -0.15 -15.15
C LEU A 188 -2.39 0.51 -16.48
N PHE A 189 -1.33 1.31 -16.42
CA PHE A 189 -0.67 1.82 -17.61
C PHE A 189 0.03 0.68 -18.37
N PHE A 190 -0.07 0.72 -19.70
CA PHE A 190 0.61 -0.20 -20.60
C PHE A 190 1.07 0.54 -21.87
N ILE A 191 2.02 -0.04 -22.60
CA ILE A 191 2.53 0.53 -23.85
C ILE A 191 1.78 -0.09 -25.03
N LYS A 192 0.85 0.67 -25.61
CA LYS A 192 0.09 0.29 -26.80
C LYS A 192 0.97 0.39 -28.04
N GLY A 193 0.96 -0.69 -28.84
CA GLY A 193 1.81 -0.84 -30.02
C GLY A 193 3.13 -1.56 -29.76
N ASP A 194 3.46 -1.85 -28.49
CA ASP A 194 4.56 -2.77 -28.20
C ASP A 194 4.13 -4.22 -28.53
N ARG A 195 4.96 -4.95 -29.28
CA ARG A 195 4.69 -6.35 -29.66
C ARG A 195 5.04 -7.32 -28.53
N ASP A 196 5.92 -6.91 -27.63
CA ASP A 196 6.41 -7.70 -26.51
C ASP A 196 5.76 -7.26 -25.18
N SER A 197 4.64 -6.53 -25.23
CA SER A 197 3.94 -6.07 -24.04
C SER A 197 3.50 -7.25 -23.18
N VAL A 198 3.69 -7.15 -21.86
CA VAL A 198 3.12 -8.10 -20.90
C VAL A 198 1.59 -8.18 -21.09
N GLY A 199 1.04 -9.38 -20.95
CA GLY A 199 -0.39 -9.64 -21.17
C GLY A 199 -1.27 -9.13 -20.02
N CYS A 200 -2.43 -8.58 -20.35
CA CYS A 200 -3.41 -8.13 -19.36
C CYS A 200 -4.04 -9.31 -18.62
N HIS A 201 -3.71 -9.48 -17.34
CA HIS A 201 -4.24 -10.55 -16.49
C HIS A 201 -5.78 -10.57 -16.35
N LYS A 202 -6.46 -9.41 -16.46
CA LYS A 202 -7.93 -9.26 -16.52
C LYS A 202 -8.50 -9.18 -17.95
N GLY A 203 -7.65 -9.20 -18.98
CA GLY A 203 -8.06 -9.02 -20.37
C GLY A 203 -8.70 -10.28 -20.96
N LYS A 204 -9.50 -10.11 -22.03
CA LYS A 204 -10.02 -11.25 -22.79
C LYS A 204 -8.86 -12.06 -23.36
N ARG A 205 -8.79 -13.33 -22.99
CA ARG A 205 -7.76 -14.29 -23.42
C ARG A 205 -7.95 -14.64 -24.89
N GLN A 206 -6.88 -14.54 -25.66
CA GLN A 206 -6.81 -14.88 -27.08
C GLN A 206 -5.60 -15.79 -27.30
N ILE A 207 -5.64 -16.60 -28.35
CA ILE A 207 -4.48 -17.37 -28.78
C ILE A 207 -3.51 -16.40 -29.47
N GLY A 208 -2.28 -16.34 -28.97
CA GLY A 208 -1.19 -15.53 -29.50
C GLY A 208 -0.53 -16.17 -30.71
N VAL A 209 0.55 -15.55 -31.19
CA VAL A 209 1.11 -15.86 -32.52
C VAL A 209 1.93 -17.16 -32.52
N HIS A 210 2.33 -17.64 -31.34
CA HIS A 210 3.07 -18.88 -31.10
C HIS A 210 2.21 -19.98 -30.45
N GLY A 211 0.89 -19.79 -30.38
CA GLY A 211 -0.07 -20.75 -29.79
C GLY A 211 -0.34 -20.57 -28.29
N GLU A 212 0.29 -19.57 -27.66
CA GLU A 212 0.15 -19.19 -26.27
C GLU A 212 -1.22 -18.55 -25.95
N LEU A 213 -1.63 -18.47 -24.67
CA LEU A 213 -2.92 -17.90 -24.28
C LEU A 213 -2.80 -16.55 -23.54
N VAL A 214 -2.74 -15.44 -24.28
CA VAL A 214 -2.49 -14.09 -23.73
C VAL A 214 -3.79 -13.30 -23.55
N GLY A 215 -3.98 -12.63 -22.41
CA GLY A 215 -4.98 -11.57 -22.27
C GLY A 215 -4.49 -10.27 -22.89
N ARG A 216 -5.28 -9.58 -23.72
CA ARG A 216 -4.88 -8.30 -24.31
C ARG A 216 -5.30 -7.11 -23.45
N HIS A 217 -4.43 -6.09 -23.35
CA HIS A 217 -4.79 -4.79 -22.81
C HIS A 217 -5.73 -4.07 -23.79
N GLU A 218 -6.78 -3.44 -23.26
CA GLU A 218 -7.73 -2.62 -24.03
C GLU A 218 -7.65 -1.19 -23.46
N ALA A 219 -7.34 -0.20 -24.30
CA ALA A 219 -7.15 1.18 -23.86
C ALA A 219 -8.48 1.86 -23.47
N LYS A 220 -8.50 2.59 -22.35
CA LYS A 220 -9.67 3.35 -21.91
C LYS A 220 -9.97 4.48 -22.90
N THR A 221 -11.20 4.51 -23.40
CA THR A 221 -11.67 5.52 -24.35
C THR A 221 -11.59 6.93 -23.75
N GLY A 222 -10.94 7.85 -24.46
CA GLY A 222 -10.83 9.27 -24.07
C GLY A 222 -9.71 9.58 -23.07
N TRP A 223 -8.95 8.59 -22.58
CA TRP A 223 -7.81 8.83 -21.71
C TRP A 223 -6.57 9.27 -22.50
N GLN A 224 -5.76 10.17 -21.93
CA GLN A 224 -4.51 10.67 -22.52
C GLN A 224 -3.48 10.94 -21.41
N VAL A 225 -2.22 10.55 -21.65
CA VAL A 225 -1.12 10.72 -20.68
C VAL A 225 -0.83 12.20 -20.41
N GLU A 226 -0.99 13.06 -21.40
CA GLU A 226 -0.81 14.52 -21.31
C GLU A 226 -1.80 15.15 -20.32
N THR A 227 -3.03 14.63 -20.29
CA THR A 227 -4.05 15.05 -19.32
C THR A 227 -3.69 14.59 -17.91
N PHE A 228 -3.28 13.33 -17.73
CA PHE A 228 -2.79 12.84 -16.45
C PHE A 228 -1.60 13.66 -15.90
N LEU A 229 -0.62 14.00 -16.74
CA LEU A 229 0.54 14.80 -16.33
C LEU A 229 0.19 16.26 -16.00
N ARG A 230 -0.78 16.86 -16.71
CA ARG A 230 -1.26 18.21 -16.42
C ARG A 230 -2.01 18.24 -15.09
N ASP A 231 -2.91 17.29 -14.87
CA ASP A 231 -3.74 17.24 -13.66
C ASP A 231 -2.87 16.98 -12.41
N LEU A 232 -1.83 16.14 -12.54
CA LEU A 232 -0.76 15.95 -11.55
C LEU A 232 0.01 17.25 -11.21
N GLY A 233 0.13 18.18 -12.15
CA GLY A 233 0.75 19.49 -11.91
C GLY A 233 -0.12 20.45 -11.10
N VAL A 234 -1.44 20.19 -11.02
CA VAL A 234 -2.42 21.02 -10.29
C VAL A 234 -2.71 20.44 -8.91
N ASP A 235 -2.84 19.11 -8.80
CA ASP A 235 -3.14 18.44 -7.54
C ASP A 235 -1.88 18.22 -6.67
N LYS A 236 -1.83 18.90 -5.52
CA LYS A 236 -0.75 18.77 -4.53
C LYS A 236 -0.82 17.47 -3.71
N SER A 237 -1.81 16.61 -3.93
CA SER A 237 -1.92 15.30 -3.24
C SER A 237 -0.82 14.31 -3.64
N MET A 238 -0.19 14.51 -4.80
CA MET A 238 0.88 13.66 -5.34
C MET A 238 2.19 14.42 -5.55
N SER A 239 3.30 13.67 -5.54
CA SER A 239 4.62 14.20 -5.88
C SER A 239 5.09 13.70 -7.25
N TRP A 240 5.85 14.54 -7.96
CA TRP A 240 6.54 14.16 -9.20
C TRP A 240 7.51 12.97 -9.03
N ASN A 241 7.93 12.68 -7.79
CA ASN A 241 8.73 11.50 -7.45
C ASN A 241 7.93 10.19 -7.64
N ALA A 242 6.65 10.19 -7.24
CA ALA A 242 5.75 9.04 -7.41
C ALA A 242 5.47 8.75 -8.90
N ALA A 243 5.16 9.80 -9.67
CA ALA A 243 4.91 9.68 -11.11
C ALA A 243 6.15 9.23 -11.89
N TYR A 244 7.34 9.70 -11.53
CA TYR A 244 8.60 9.26 -12.13
C TYR A 244 8.79 7.74 -11.98
N TRP A 245 8.74 7.22 -10.76
CA TRP A 245 8.98 5.79 -10.53
C TRP A 245 7.90 4.89 -11.15
N TYR A 246 6.63 5.31 -11.13
CA TYR A 246 5.55 4.56 -11.77
C TYR A 246 5.72 4.49 -13.29
N ILE A 247 5.90 5.63 -13.96
CA ILE A 247 6.04 5.69 -15.43
C ILE A 247 7.34 5.00 -15.86
N TRP A 248 8.45 5.20 -15.16
CA TRP A 248 9.71 4.50 -15.43
C TRP A 248 9.53 2.98 -15.33
N GLY A 249 8.84 2.49 -14.30
CA GLY A 249 8.56 1.07 -14.10
C GLY A 249 7.70 0.43 -15.19
N VAL A 250 6.75 1.16 -15.78
CA VAL A 250 5.97 0.68 -16.94
C VAL A 250 6.86 0.54 -18.18
N THR A 251 7.87 1.39 -18.35
CA THR A 251 8.76 1.37 -19.53
C THR A 251 9.89 0.34 -19.48
N LYS A 252 10.08 -0.36 -18.35
CA LYS A 252 11.20 -1.27 -18.13
C LYS A 252 10.71 -2.71 -17.98
N TYR A 253 11.24 -3.57 -18.85
CA TYR A 253 10.96 -5.00 -18.90
C TYR A 253 12.26 -5.79 -18.73
N PHE A 254 12.15 -6.97 -18.13
CA PHE A 254 13.27 -7.90 -17.91
C PHE A 254 12.77 -9.35 -17.97
N HIS A 255 13.67 -10.30 -18.16
CA HIS A 255 13.34 -11.73 -18.05
C HIS A 255 13.63 -12.24 -16.64
N CYS A 256 12.71 -13.01 -16.07
CA CYS A 256 12.88 -13.59 -14.73
C CYS A 256 13.61 -14.94 -14.79
N SER A 257 14.65 -15.12 -13.99
CA SER A 257 15.43 -16.36 -13.90
C SER A 257 14.65 -17.51 -13.27
N VAL A 258 13.59 -17.20 -12.50
CA VAL A 258 12.75 -18.15 -11.78
C VAL A 258 11.59 -18.66 -12.65
N CYS A 259 10.70 -17.78 -13.13
CA CYS A 259 9.55 -18.19 -13.97
C CYS A 259 9.86 -18.28 -15.47
N LYS A 260 10.98 -17.71 -15.94
CA LYS A 260 11.39 -17.58 -17.36
C LYS A 260 10.56 -16.62 -18.23
N HIS A 261 9.48 -16.04 -17.70
CA HIS A 261 8.68 -15.03 -18.40
C HIS A 261 9.36 -13.65 -18.44
N ARG A 262 8.88 -12.81 -19.36
CA ARG A 262 9.20 -11.38 -19.43
C ARG A 262 8.20 -10.61 -18.55
N CYS A 263 8.71 -9.73 -17.70
CA CYS A 263 7.96 -9.05 -16.65
C CYS A 263 8.25 -7.55 -16.69
N SER A 264 7.29 -6.72 -16.29
CA SER A 264 7.52 -5.29 -16.04
C SER A 264 8.05 -5.07 -14.63
N LEU A 265 8.68 -3.92 -14.35
CA LEU A 265 9.07 -3.59 -12.98
C LEU A 265 7.86 -3.53 -12.02
N LEU A 266 6.68 -3.13 -12.51
CA LEU A 266 5.47 -3.06 -11.66
C LEU A 266 5.06 -4.42 -11.06
N GLU A 267 5.49 -5.52 -11.68
CA GLU A 267 5.11 -6.89 -11.30
C GLU A 267 6.19 -7.58 -10.45
N LEU A 268 7.27 -6.88 -10.06
CA LEU A 268 8.48 -7.49 -9.48
C LEU A 268 8.20 -8.38 -8.25
N GLU A 269 7.21 -8.06 -7.41
CA GLU A 269 6.92 -8.84 -6.21
C GLU A 269 6.10 -10.12 -6.47
N ASP A 270 5.55 -10.30 -7.67
CA ASP A 270 4.49 -11.28 -7.98
C ASP A 270 4.98 -12.54 -8.76
N CYS A 271 6.22 -13.01 -8.54
CA CYS A 271 6.76 -14.16 -9.27
C CYS A 271 6.17 -15.50 -8.80
N ALA A 272 5.13 -15.96 -9.47
CA ALA A 272 4.61 -17.32 -9.32
C ALA A 272 5.50 -18.34 -10.10
N TYR A 273 6.00 -19.36 -9.41
CA TYR A 273 6.80 -20.45 -10.03
C TYR A 273 6.56 -21.83 -9.39
N HIS A 274 7.03 -22.89 -10.07
CA HIS A 274 7.07 -24.25 -9.53
C HIS A 274 8.52 -24.64 -9.19
N PRO A 275 8.85 -24.95 -7.92
CA PRO A 275 10.20 -25.41 -7.54
C PRO A 275 10.46 -26.89 -7.86
N GLY A 276 9.43 -27.65 -8.25
CA GLY A 276 9.53 -29.07 -8.53
C GLY A 276 9.82 -29.37 -9.99
N THR A 277 10.68 -30.36 -10.24
CA THR A 277 10.93 -30.91 -11.57
C THR A 277 9.69 -31.52 -12.20
N ILE A 278 9.69 -31.60 -13.53
CA ILE A 278 8.66 -32.29 -14.32
C ILE A 278 8.85 -33.80 -14.18
N VAL A 279 7.79 -34.51 -13.80
CA VAL A 279 7.74 -35.97 -13.64
C VAL A 279 6.71 -36.56 -14.59
N GLY A 280 7.13 -37.57 -15.37
CA GLY A 280 6.34 -38.17 -16.43
C GLY A 280 6.44 -37.44 -17.77
N HIS A 281 5.78 -37.97 -18.80
CA HIS A 281 5.82 -37.46 -20.16
C HIS A 281 4.42 -37.33 -20.78
N GLY A 282 4.28 -36.45 -21.77
CA GLY A 282 3.01 -36.20 -22.46
C GLY A 282 1.92 -35.61 -21.54
N PRO A 283 0.62 -35.83 -21.83
CA PRO A 283 -0.50 -35.24 -21.07
C PRO A 283 -0.66 -35.77 -19.63
N ALA A 284 0.24 -36.66 -19.19
CA ALA A 284 0.34 -37.16 -17.82
C ALA A 284 1.48 -36.50 -17.02
N ALA A 285 2.32 -35.66 -17.67
CA ALA A 285 3.41 -34.93 -17.02
C ALA A 285 2.88 -34.00 -15.92
N LYS A 286 3.61 -33.92 -14.80
CA LYS A 286 3.24 -33.13 -13.62
C LYS A 286 4.46 -32.48 -12.96
N TYR A 287 4.24 -31.37 -12.26
CA TYR A 287 5.25 -30.82 -11.35
C TYR A 287 5.33 -31.62 -10.05
N SER A 288 6.52 -32.09 -9.67
CA SER A 288 6.75 -32.87 -8.45
C SER A 288 6.39 -32.14 -7.15
N CYS A 289 6.43 -30.80 -7.14
CA CYS A 289 6.19 -29.98 -5.95
C CYS A 289 4.71 -29.84 -5.55
N CYS A 290 3.76 -30.07 -6.45
CA CYS A 290 2.33 -29.87 -6.20
C CYS A 290 1.41 -30.83 -6.97
N SER A 291 1.96 -31.74 -7.77
CA SER A 291 1.24 -32.67 -8.65
C SER A 291 0.32 -32.04 -9.71
N ALA A 292 0.41 -30.71 -9.93
CA ALA A 292 -0.27 -30.03 -11.02
C ALA A 292 0.18 -30.59 -12.38
N ARG A 293 -0.77 -30.84 -13.29
CA ARG A 293 -0.49 -31.38 -14.63
C ARG A 293 0.03 -30.28 -15.55
N ILE A 294 0.93 -30.65 -16.44
CA ILE A 294 1.48 -29.77 -17.46
C ILE A 294 0.74 -30.05 -18.75
N PHE A 295 -0.14 -29.13 -19.16
CA PHE A 295 -0.74 -29.18 -20.49
C PHE A 295 0.16 -28.43 -21.47
N SER A 296 0.25 -28.92 -22.71
CA SER A 296 1.10 -28.39 -23.78
C SER A 296 0.78 -26.95 -24.23
N ALA A 297 -0.19 -26.27 -23.59
CA ALA A 297 -0.58 -24.90 -23.85
C ALA A 297 -0.53 -24.00 -22.58
N ASP A 298 -0.10 -24.56 -21.44
CA ASP A 298 -0.05 -23.85 -20.14
C ASP A 298 1.28 -23.12 -19.88
N GLU A 299 2.22 -23.09 -20.84
CA GLU A 299 3.53 -22.45 -20.68
C GLU A 299 3.46 -20.94 -20.33
N ILE A 300 2.31 -20.29 -20.51
CA ILE A 300 2.11 -18.85 -20.26
C ILE A 300 0.96 -18.59 -19.25
N LEU A 301 0.83 -19.42 -18.21
CA LEU A 301 -0.14 -19.17 -17.13
C LEU A 301 0.45 -19.17 -15.71
N MET A 302 0.89 -17.97 -15.29
CA MET A 302 0.83 -17.28 -13.97
C MET A 302 0.42 -18.03 -12.67
N HIS A 303 0.63 -19.34 -12.56
CA HIS A 303 0.08 -20.19 -11.50
C HIS A 303 1.10 -21.23 -11.02
N GLY A 304 2.32 -20.75 -10.76
CA GLY A 304 3.25 -21.50 -9.92
C GLY A 304 2.68 -21.75 -8.53
N CYS A 305 3.07 -22.87 -7.90
CA CYS A 305 2.61 -23.26 -6.56
C CYS A 305 3.39 -22.60 -5.42
N LYS A 306 4.36 -21.74 -5.72
CA LYS A 306 5.04 -20.84 -4.77
C LYS A 306 5.17 -19.46 -5.40
N THR A 307 5.18 -18.44 -4.56
CA THR A 307 5.48 -17.05 -4.93
C THR A 307 6.85 -16.63 -4.38
N THR A 308 7.49 -15.70 -5.07
CA THR A 308 8.71 -15.02 -4.66
C THR A 308 8.82 -13.69 -5.41
N ALA A 309 9.86 -12.88 -5.18
CA ALA A 309 10.14 -11.74 -6.06
C ALA A 309 10.77 -12.23 -7.37
N HIS A 310 10.42 -11.62 -8.50
CA HIS A 310 11.07 -11.89 -9.77
C HIS A 310 12.55 -11.52 -9.68
N VAL A 311 13.42 -12.48 -9.95
CA VAL A 311 14.88 -12.27 -10.02
C VAL A 311 15.24 -12.10 -11.49
N ALA A 312 15.86 -10.98 -11.88
CA ALA A 312 16.29 -10.79 -13.26
C ALA A 312 17.34 -11.83 -13.69
N ILE A 313 17.33 -12.22 -14.97
CA ILE A 313 18.42 -12.97 -15.57
C ILE A 313 19.57 -11.99 -15.85
N ASP A 314 20.71 -12.17 -15.17
CA ASP A 314 22.00 -11.67 -15.67
C ASP A 314 22.37 -12.50 -16.91
N ASP A 315 21.98 -11.98 -18.08
CA ASP A 315 22.58 -12.35 -19.35
C ASP A 315 23.54 -11.22 -19.73
N ASP A 316 24.79 -11.58 -20.05
CA ASP A 316 26.01 -10.73 -20.06
C ASP A 316 26.03 -9.63 -21.15
N ARG A 317 24.86 -9.24 -21.67
CA ARG A 317 24.68 -8.37 -22.84
C ARG A 317 23.90 -7.08 -22.56
N HIS A 318 23.38 -6.89 -21.36
CA HIS A 318 22.70 -5.64 -20.97
C HIS A 318 23.20 -5.09 -19.63
N SER A 319 23.92 -3.96 -19.71
CA SER A 319 24.37 -3.13 -18.56
C SER A 319 23.24 -2.63 -17.64
N ASP A 320 22.00 -2.91 -17.99
CA ASP A 320 20.81 -2.47 -17.27
C ASP A 320 20.44 -3.44 -16.13
N VAL A 321 20.89 -4.70 -16.11
CA VAL A 321 20.49 -5.67 -15.05
C VAL A 321 21.15 -5.36 -13.70
N SER A 322 22.43 -5.02 -13.67
CA SER A 322 23.11 -4.59 -12.44
C SER A 322 22.55 -3.25 -11.91
N ARG A 323 22.20 -2.33 -12.81
CA ARG A 323 21.47 -1.09 -12.46
C ARG A 323 20.07 -1.39 -11.94
N PHE A 324 19.36 -2.33 -12.55
CA PHE A 324 18.01 -2.75 -12.14
C PHE A 324 18.00 -3.24 -10.68
N SER A 325 18.92 -4.12 -10.30
CA SER A 325 19.06 -4.60 -8.90
C SER A 325 19.36 -3.48 -7.90
N ASN A 326 20.20 -2.51 -8.28
CA ASN A 326 20.53 -1.35 -7.44
C ASN A 326 19.37 -0.35 -7.31
N ILE A 327 18.54 -0.20 -8.35
CA ILE A 327 17.37 0.69 -8.34
C ILE A 327 16.21 0.06 -7.56
N VAL A 328 15.97 -1.24 -7.74
CA VAL A 328 14.93 -2.01 -7.05
C VAL A 328 15.04 -1.95 -5.52
N THR A 329 16.26 -1.88 -5.01
CA THR A 329 16.59 -1.84 -3.58
C THR A 329 16.52 -0.44 -2.96
N LEU A 330 16.16 0.59 -3.73
CA LEU A 330 16.05 1.96 -3.23
C LEU A 330 14.90 2.14 -2.20
N PRO A 331 15.19 2.61 -0.98
CA PRO A 331 14.17 2.81 0.06
C PRO A 331 13.01 3.71 -0.40
N GLY A 332 11.79 3.32 -0.03
CA GLY A 332 10.56 4.08 -0.34
C GLY A 332 10.20 4.18 -1.82
N MET A 333 10.88 3.49 -2.74
CA MET A 333 10.51 3.48 -4.16
C MET A 333 9.11 2.85 -4.37
N TRP A 334 8.87 1.68 -3.77
CA TRP A 334 7.61 0.95 -3.92
C TRP A 334 6.39 1.71 -3.37
N GLU A 335 6.52 2.36 -2.21
CA GLU A 335 5.44 3.20 -1.65
C GLU A 335 5.06 4.34 -2.60
N LYS A 336 6.05 4.94 -3.28
CA LYS A 336 5.86 5.99 -4.29
C LYS A 336 5.19 5.45 -5.56
N ILE A 337 5.61 4.28 -6.04
CA ILE A 337 4.99 3.59 -7.19
C ILE A 337 3.49 3.34 -6.92
N HIS A 338 3.16 2.70 -5.81
CA HIS A 338 1.77 2.36 -5.46
C HIS A 338 0.90 3.60 -5.19
N ALA A 339 1.46 4.68 -4.65
CA ALA A 339 0.74 5.95 -4.50
C ALA A 339 0.28 6.52 -5.86
N CYS A 340 1.15 6.50 -6.86
CA CYS A 340 0.80 6.93 -8.23
C CYS A 340 -0.15 5.94 -8.91
N GLU A 341 0.09 4.64 -8.76
CA GLU A 341 -0.76 3.57 -9.30
C GLU A 341 -2.21 3.69 -8.82
N LYS A 342 -2.43 4.01 -7.53
CA LYS A 342 -3.76 4.22 -6.96
C LYS A 342 -4.53 5.36 -7.64
N VAL A 343 -3.85 6.46 -8.00
CA VAL A 343 -4.47 7.61 -8.68
C VAL A 343 -4.71 7.30 -10.16
N ALA A 344 -3.80 6.60 -10.83
CA ALA A 344 -4.01 6.08 -12.19
C ALA A 344 -5.25 5.15 -12.24
N ARG A 345 -5.41 4.27 -11.24
CA ARG A 345 -6.60 3.40 -11.11
C ARG A 345 -7.88 4.19 -10.83
N ALA A 346 -7.83 5.23 -9.99
CA ALA A 346 -9.00 6.09 -9.72
C ALA A 346 -9.50 6.81 -10.98
N GLN A 347 -8.60 7.24 -11.88
CA GLN A 347 -8.96 7.72 -13.22
C GLN A 347 -9.42 6.62 -14.17
N GLY A 348 -9.18 5.34 -13.84
CA GLY A 348 -9.59 4.14 -14.58
C GLY A 348 -11.07 3.80 -14.44
N SER A 349 -11.66 4.04 -13.27
CA SER A 349 -13.08 3.79 -12.98
C SER A 349 -14.04 4.44 -14.01
N PRO A 350 -15.14 3.78 -14.42
CA PRO A 350 -16.12 4.37 -15.31
C PRO A 350 -16.94 5.44 -14.60
N SER A 351 -16.96 6.66 -15.14
CA SER A 351 -17.88 7.71 -14.72
C SER A 351 -19.31 7.35 -15.10
N SER A 352 -20.23 7.38 -14.15
CA SER A 352 -21.66 7.18 -14.39
C SER A 352 -22.23 8.31 -15.27
N GLY A 353 -22.56 8.00 -16.53
CA GLY A 353 -23.20 8.94 -17.46
C GLY A 353 -23.75 8.22 -18.69
N ASP A 354 -25.07 8.31 -18.87
CA ASP A 354 -25.89 8.00 -20.04
C ASP A 354 -25.58 6.77 -20.93
N ALA A 355 -26.40 5.73 -20.74
CA ALA A 355 -27.01 5.00 -21.84
C ALA A 355 -28.31 4.30 -21.36
N GLY A 356 -29.47 4.71 -21.90
CA GLY A 356 -30.76 4.13 -21.54
C GLY A 356 -31.23 3.00 -22.46
N GLY A 357 -32.20 2.21 -21.99
CA GLY A 357 -33.13 1.42 -22.81
C GLY A 357 -32.63 0.07 -23.34
N GLY A 358 -33.09 -1.03 -22.72
CA GLY A 358 -32.82 -2.39 -23.25
C GLY A 358 -33.47 -3.53 -22.46
N GLY A 359 -34.73 -3.84 -22.78
CA GLY A 359 -35.52 -5.05 -22.45
C GLY A 359 -35.05 -6.05 -21.38
N ARG A 360 -35.87 -6.23 -20.32
CA ARG A 360 -35.87 -7.44 -19.49
C ARG A 360 -36.16 -8.68 -20.35
N ILE A 361 -35.29 -9.69 -20.27
CA ILE A 361 -35.65 -11.08 -20.61
C ILE A 361 -35.97 -11.79 -19.29
N ASP A 362 -37.17 -12.36 -19.19
CA ASP A 362 -37.64 -13.05 -17.99
C ASP A 362 -37.19 -14.53 -17.98
N VAL A 363 -36.24 -14.84 -17.09
CA VAL A 363 -35.63 -16.17 -16.94
C VAL A 363 -36.48 -17.08 -16.03
N SER A 364 -37.58 -16.60 -15.45
CA SER A 364 -38.47 -17.41 -14.59
C SER A 364 -39.19 -18.55 -15.33
N SER A 365 -39.14 -18.57 -16.67
CA SER A 365 -39.85 -19.52 -17.53
C SER A 365 -39.08 -20.82 -17.85
N LEU A 366 -37.80 -20.97 -17.47
CA LEU A 366 -36.97 -22.10 -17.94
C LEU A 366 -36.87 -23.32 -17.01
N PHE A 367 -37.10 -23.19 -15.70
CA PHE A 367 -36.99 -24.32 -14.77
C PHE A 367 -37.99 -24.23 -13.59
N PRO A 368 -39.09 -25.00 -13.57
CA PRO A 368 -39.92 -25.17 -12.39
C PRO A 368 -39.22 -26.07 -11.35
N PRO A 369 -39.42 -25.85 -10.03
CA PRO A 369 -38.78 -26.65 -8.99
C PRO A 369 -39.35 -28.08 -8.92
N PRO A 370 -38.50 -29.13 -8.86
CA PRO A 370 -38.98 -30.50 -8.76
C PRO A 370 -39.41 -30.86 -7.32
N GLN A 371 -40.56 -31.49 -7.18
CA GLN A 371 -41.05 -32.03 -5.90
C GLN A 371 -40.33 -33.36 -5.52
N PRO A 372 -40.24 -33.69 -4.22
CA PRO A 372 -39.42 -34.81 -3.75
C PRO A 372 -40.07 -36.18 -3.99
N LYS A 373 -39.34 -37.11 -4.63
CA LYS A 373 -39.67 -38.55 -4.62
C LYS A 373 -38.43 -39.45 -4.60
N LYS A 374 -38.27 -40.13 -3.46
CA LYS A 374 -37.78 -41.50 -3.20
C LYS A 374 -36.43 -41.99 -3.77
N ASP A 375 -35.76 -42.73 -2.90
CA ASP A 375 -34.45 -43.37 -3.01
C ASP A 375 -34.21 -44.18 -4.29
N VAL A 376 -33.06 -43.92 -4.92
CA VAL A 376 -32.47 -44.78 -5.98
C VAL A 376 -30.96 -44.92 -5.77
N THR A 377 -30.58 -45.55 -4.66
CA THR A 377 -29.16 -45.87 -4.32
C THR A 377 -28.85 -47.36 -4.31
N SER A 378 -29.79 -48.24 -4.71
CA SER A 378 -29.66 -49.71 -4.58
C SER A 378 -29.54 -50.49 -5.90
N ALA A 379 -29.48 -49.81 -7.06
CA ALA A 379 -29.52 -50.47 -8.38
C ALA A 379 -28.16 -50.61 -9.09
N VAL A 380 -27.19 -49.72 -8.82
CA VAL A 380 -25.95 -49.64 -9.64
C VAL A 380 -24.81 -50.53 -9.10
N GLU A 381 -24.75 -50.77 -7.79
CA GLU A 381 -23.68 -51.59 -7.18
C GLU A 381 -23.84 -53.10 -7.41
N ARG A 382 -24.97 -53.56 -7.98
CA ARG A 382 -25.27 -54.99 -8.13
C ARG A 382 -24.92 -55.62 -9.47
N GLU A 383 -24.55 -54.85 -10.50
CA GLU A 383 -24.18 -55.39 -11.82
C GLU A 383 -22.66 -55.53 -12.06
N LEU A 384 -21.80 -54.89 -11.26
CA LEU A 384 -20.34 -54.89 -11.49
C LEU A 384 -19.60 -56.14 -10.98
N SER A 385 -20.23 -57.00 -10.19
CA SER A 385 -19.59 -58.22 -9.65
C SER A 385 -19.75 -59.47 -10.53
N SER A 386 -20.32 -59.39 -11.74
CA SER A 386 -20.60 -60.60 -12.54
C SER A 386 -20.49 -60.47 -14.06
N ARG A 387 -19.26 -60.30 -14.58
CA ARG A 387 -18.82 -61.00 -15.81
C ARG A 387 -17.30 -61.04 -15.94
N LYS A 388 -16.76 -62.26 -16.02
CA LYS A 388 -15.36 -62.52 -16.41
C LYS A 388 -15.13 -62.08 -17.85
N LEU A 389 -13.90 -61.67 -18.13
CA LEU A 389 -13.37 -61.47 -19.48
C LEU A 389 -13.58 -62.73 -20.32
N ASN A 390 -14.10 -62.56 -21.54
CA ASN A 390 -13.93 -63.50 -22.64
C ASN A 390 -13.69 -62.68 -23.91
N ALA A 391 -12.69 -63.09 -24.70
CA ALA A 391 -12.34 -62.45 -25.96
C ALA A 391 -13.27 -62.91 -27.09
N GLY A 392 -13.49 -62.04 -28.07
CA GLY A 392 -14.29 -62.32 -29.26
C GLY A 392 -14.67 -61.01 -29.94
N GLY A 393 -14.08 -60.74 -31.11
CA GLY A 393 -14.39 -59.54 -31.87
C GLY A 393 -15.63 -59.72 -32.75
N GLU A 394 -16.32 -58.63 -33.05
CA GLU A 394 -16.69 -58.28 -34.42
C GLU A 394 -17.18 -56.82 -34.50
N GLY A 395 -16.83 -56.14 -35.60
CA GLY A 395 -17.16 -54.75 -35.81
C GLY A 395 -18.60 -54.58 -36.25
N GLY A 396 -19.41 -53.89 -35.43
CA GLY A 396 -20.72 -53.39 -35.85
C GLY A 396 -20.79 -51.89 -35.66
N SER A 397 -21.48 -51.16 -36.54
CA SER A 397 -21.74 -49.73 -36.34
C SER A 397 -22.55 -49.45 -35.07
N SER A 398 -23.21 -50.47 -34.48
CA SER A 398 -23.76 -50.45 -33.12
C SER A 398 -22.67 -50.35 -32.05
N GLY A 399 -21.54 -51.05 -32.19
CA GLY A 399 -20.37 -50.93 -31.32
C GLY A 399 -19.71 -49.56 -31.45
N TYR A 400 -19.41 -49.10 -32.67
CA TYR A 400 -18.85 -47.76 -32.88
C TYR A 400 -19.83 -46.65 -32.50
N ARG A 401 -21.15 -46.78 -32.78
CA ARG A 401 -22.15 -45.84 -32.26
C ARG A 401 -22.26 -45.91 -30.74
N LYS A 402 -22.19 -47.07 -30.09
CA LYS A 402 -22.15 -47.17 -28.62
C LYS A 402 -20.87 -46.56 -28.05
N GLN A 403 -19.74 -46.70 -28.74
CA GLN A 403 -18.46 -46.10 -28.36
C GLN A 403 -18.47 -44.59 -28.60
N CYS A 404 -19.05 -44.09 -29.69
CA CYS A 404 -19.31 -42.66 -29.92
C CYS A 404 -20.42 -42.11 -29.01
N LYS A 405 -21.39 -42.92 -28.56
CA LYS A 405 -22.41 -42.52 -27.58
C LYS A 405 -21.83 -42.54 -26.17
N ALA A 406 -20.89 -43.43 -25.88
CA ALA A 406 -20.10 -43.47 -24.65
C ALA A 406 -19.06 -42.35 -24.63
N LEU A 407 -18.43 -42.02 -25.75
CA LEU A 407 -17.57 -40.85 -25.92
C LEU A 407 -18.40 -39.55 -25.94
N GLN A 408 -19.61 -39.53 -26.48
CA GLN A 408 -20.53 -38.38 -26.34
C GLN A 408 -21.15 -38.29 -24.96
N LEU A 409 -21.32 -39.40 -24.22
CA LEU A 409 -21.68 -39.36 -22.80
C LEU A 409 -20.49 -38.94 -21.96
N GLN A 410 -19.28 -39.42 -22.23
CA GLN A 410 -18.05 -38.96 -21.59
C GLN A 410 -17.69 -37.54 -21.99
N GLU A 411 -18.10 -37.05 -23.16
CA GLU A 411 -17.89 -35.67 -23.61
C GLU A 411 -19.03 -34.78 -23.11
N LYS A 412 -20.26 -35.28 -23.00
CA LYS A 412 -21.33 -34.59 -22.25
C LYS A 412 -21.09 -34.63 -20.76
N ASP A 413 -20.43 -35.63 -20.20
CA ASP A 413 -19.97 -35.69 -18.81
C ASP A 413 -18.59 -35.03 -18.68
N ARG A 414 -17.83 -34.77 -19.74
CA ARG A 414 -16.65 -33.88 -19.70
C ARG A 414 -17.11 -32.43 -19.78
N ILE A 415 -18.09 -32.10 -20.60
CA ILE A 415 -18.74 -30.78 -20.67
C ILE A 415 -19.60 -30.57 -19.43
N ARG A 416 -20.33 -31.58 -18.93
CA ARG A 416 -21.06 -31.49 -17.66
C ARG A 416 -20.13 -31.58 -16.46
N CYS A 417 -19.00 -32.29 -16.47
CA CYS A 417 -17.98 -32.13 -15.43
C CYS A 417 -17.06 -30.94 -15.68
N GLN A 418 -17.12 -30.25 -16.83
CA GLN A 418 -16.47 -28.95 -17.03
C GLN A 418 -17.43 -27.80 -16.76
N ASP A 419 -18.75 -27.97 -16.88
CA ASP A 419 -19.79 -27.03 -16.48
C ASP A 419 -20.22 -27.28 -15.04
N LEU A 420 -20.05 -28.48 -14.50
CA LEU A 420 -20.10 -28.79 -13.08
C LEU A 420 -18.73 -28.55 -12.45
N ALA A 421 -17.58 -28.70 -13.12
CA ALA A 421 -16.33 -28.11 -12.60
C ALA A 421 -16.21 -26.63 -12.89
N ARG A 422 -17.01 -26.01 -13.78
CA ARG A 422 -17.12 -24.55 -13.95
C ARG A 422 -18.27 -24.00 -13.12
N GLN A 423 -19.26 -24.77 -12.73
CA GLN A 423 -20.21 -24.45 -11.65
C GLN A 423 -19.64 -24.82 -10.30
N LEU A 424 -18.68 -25.74 -10.17
CA LEU A 424 -17.79 -25.96 -9.02
C LEU A 424 -16.41 -25.29 -9.25
N LEU A 425 -16.29 -24.39 -10.24
CA LEU A 425 -15.29 -23.30 -10.37
C LEU A 425 -16.01 -21.95 -10.58
N LEU A 426 -17.33 -21.91 -10.38
CA LEU A 426 -18.20 -20.75 -10.11
C LEU A 426 -19.04 -21.01 -8.85
N GLN A 427 -18.83 -22.15 -8.19
CA GLN A 427 -18.98 -22.51 -6.78
C GLN A 427 -17.64 -23.05 -6.25
N ARG A 428 -16.57 -23.12 -7.06
CA ARG A 428 -15.27 -22.66 -6.56
C ARG A 428 -15.14 -21.16 -6.83
N LYS A 429 -15.19 -20.54 -8.01
CA LYS A 429 -15.46 -19.06 -8.08
C LYS A 429 -16.89 -18.59 -7.67
N LYS A 430 -17.57 -19.36 -6.80
CA LYS A 430 -18.34 -18.87 -5.63
C LYS A 430 -17.75 -19.43 -4.34
N ALA A 431 -17.81 -20.71 -3.93
CA ALA A 431 -17.27 -21.11 -2.61
C ALA A 431 -15.75 -20.86 -2.39
N THR A 432 -14.88 -20.93 -3.41
CA THR A 432 -13.52 -20.33 -3.50
C THR A 432 -13.41 -18.90 -4.11
N TYR A 433 -14.49 -18.26 -4.55
CA TYR A 433 -14.62 -16.78 -4.51
C TYR A 433 -15.14 -16.33 -3.12
N TRP A 434 -15.26 -17.30 -2.21
CA TRP A 434 -15.52 -17.22 -0.78
C TRP A 434 -14.47 -18.04 0.02
N SER A 435 -13.43 -18.62 -0.63
CA SER A 435 -12.36 -19.46 0.00
C SER A 435 -11.01 -19.58 -0.74
N VAL A 436 -10.84 -18.98 -1.93
CA VAL A 436 -9.54 -18.62 -2.59
C VAL A 436 -9.51 -17.10 -2.88
N VAL A 437 -10.66 -16.43 -2.85
CA VAL A 437 -10.81 -15.07 -2.30
C VAL A 437 -10.58 -15.06 -0.76
N GLY A 438 -10.32 -16.22 -0.14
CA GLY A 438 -9.73 -16.33 1.20
C GLY A 438 -8.22 -16.63 1.24
N SER A 439 -7.57 -16.86 0.09
CA SER A 439 -6.16 -17.29 0.01
C SER A 439 -5.67 -17.18 -1.45
N ASN A 440 -5.05 -16.10 -1.90
CA ASN A 440 -4.04 -15.28 -1.22
C ASN A 440 -4.56 -13.96 -0.63
N LEU A 441 -4.83 -13.96 0.69
CA LEU A 441 -4.76 -12.75 1.52
C LEU A 441 -3.32 -12.39 1.92
N ALA A 442 -2.32 -13.21 1.57
CA ALA A 442 -0.91 -12.85 1.54
C ALA A 442 -0.60 -12.25 0.14
N VAL A 443 -0.57 -10.93 -0.09
CA VAL A 443 -0.28 -9.83 0.85
C VAL A 443 -1.30 -8.69 0.73
N MET A 444 -2.51 -8.90 1.24
CA MET A 444 -3.44 -7.81 1.62
C MET A 444 -3.18 -7.31 3.05
N TRP A 445 -1.97 -7.56 3.54
CA TRP A 445 -1.41 -7.18 4.83
C TRP A 445 -0.23 -6.18 4.72
N LYS A 446 -0.05 -5.51 3.56
CA LYS A 446 0.94 -4.42 3.42
C LYS A 446 0.40 -3.12 4.02
N ARG A 447 0.48 -3.10 5.36
CA ARG A 447 -0.12 -2.24 6.39
C ARG A 447 -1.39 -2.86 6.99
N PRO A 448 -1.34 -3.42 8.22
CA PRO A 448 -2.57 -3.69 8.96
C PRO A 448 -3.38 -2.40 9.04
N LEU A 449 -4.66 -2.47 8.66
CA LEU A 449 -5.62 -1.49 9.14
C LEU A 449 -5.61 -1.61 10.65
N ARG A 450 -5.06 -0.59 11.32
CA ARG A 450 -5.05 -0.46 12.78
C ARG A 450 -6.47 -0.74 13.28
N ASP A 451 -6.59 -1.58 14.31
CA ASP A 451 -7.90 -1.90 14.87
C ASP A 451 -8.60 -0.58 15.27
N THR A 452 -9.93 -0.51 15.20
CA THR A 452 -10.64 0.73 15.55
C THR A 452 -11.95 0.47 16.26
N VAL A 453 -12.25 1.32 17.23
CA VAL A 453 -13.61 1.53 17.74
C VAL A 453 -14.20 2.74 17.00
N VAL A 454 -15.32 2.52 16.33
CA VAL A 454 -16.15 3.55 15.71
C VAL A 454 -17.21 3.98 16.72
N ARG A 455 -17.50 5.28 16.77
CA ARG A 455 -18.61 5.85 17.53
C ARG A 455 -19.41 6.82 16.68
N SER A 456 -20.73 6.76 16.77
CA SER A 456 -21.62 7.72 16.15
C SER A 456 -22.83 8.03 17.03
N HIS A 457 -23.56 9.08 16.66
CA HIS A 457 -24.87 9.42 17.19
C HIS A 457 -25.87 9.43 16.03
N VAL A 458 -27.01 8.74 16.20
CA VAL A 458 -28.05 8.65 15.18
C VAL A 458 -29.39 8.95 15.84
N GLY A 459 -29.86 10.19 15.71
CA GLY A 459 -30.99 10.69 16.50
C GLY A 459 -30.74 10.51 18.00
N ASN A 460 -31.71 9.93 18.71
CA ASN A 460 -31.57 9.58 20.13
C ASN A 460 -30.68 8.34 20.41
N LEU A 461 -30.04 7.71 19.42
CA LEU A 461 -29.16 6.56 19.66
C LEU A 461 -27.69 6.98 19.79
N ARG A 462 -26.99 6.42 20.79
CA ARG A 462 -25.52 6.40 20.87
C ARG A 462 -25.04 5.04 20.38
N VAL A 463 -24.23 5.04 19.34
CA VAL A 463 -23.73 3.83 18.68
C VAL A 463 -22.22 3.72 18.89
N SER A 464 -21.75 2.53 19.28
CA SER A 464 -20.35 2.14 19.27
C SER A 464 -20.22 0.80 18.55
N GLY A 465 -19.14 0.62 17.80
CA GLY A 465 -18.83 -0.65 17.15
C GLY A 465 -17.32 -0.85 17.08
N VAL A 466 -16.87 -2.09 17.16
CA VAL A 466 -15.45 -2.45 17.12
C VAL A 466 -15.21 -3.61 16.18
N MET A 467 -14.09 -3.56 15.47
CA MET A 467 -13.49 -4.69 14.79
C MET A 467 -12.01 -4.71 15.20
N ALA A 468 -11.57 -5.85 15.74
CA ALA A 468 -10.24 -6.00 16.28
C ALA A 468 -9.65 -7.38 15.98
N ARG A 469 -8.38 -7.38 15.59
CA ARG A 469 -7.62 -8.57 15.16
C ARG A 469 -6.19 -8.46 15.63
N ASN A 470 -5.52 -7.34 15.35
CA ASN A 470 -4.15 -7.10 15.77
C ASN A 470 -4.02 -7.16 17.32
N VAL A 471 -5.01 -6.64 18.05
CA VAL A 471 -5.06 -6.71 19.52
C VAL A 471 -5.25 -8.14 20.05
N VAL A 472 -6.00 -8.97 19.32
CA VAL A 472 -6.32 -10.36 19.70
C VAL A 472 -5.14 -11.29 19.38
N GLU A 473 -4.55 -11.15 18.20
CA GLU A 473 -3.31 -11.84 17.78
C GLU A 473 -2.15 -11.54 18.74
N GLU A 474 -1.99 -10.29 19.17
CA GLU A 474 -0.93 -9.90 20.11
C GLU A 474 -1.14 -10.51 21.52
N VAL A 475 -2.38 -10.69 21.98
CA VAL A 475 -2.66 -11.45 23.23
C VAL A 475 -2.38 -12.94 23.07
N SER A 476 -2.82 -13.55 21.96
CA SER A 476 -2.51 -14.96 21.67
C SER A 476 -1.00 -15.20 21.70
N ARG A 477 -0.21 -14.33 21.03
CA ARG A 477 1.25 -14.38 21.02
C ARG A 477 1.86 -14.22 22.42
N ARG A 478 1.38 -13.27 23.22
CA ARG A 478 1.92 -12.96 24.56
C ARG A 478 1.60 -14.03 25.60
N TRP A 479 0.38 -14.56 25.58
CA TRP A 479 -0.11 -15.50 26.59
C TRP A 479 -0.03 -16.96 26.14
N GLY A 480 0.56 -17.24 24.97
CA GLY A 480 0.76 -18.61 24.47
C GLY A 480 -0.55 -19.34 24.17
N LEU A 481 -1.62 -18.60 23.84
CA LEU A 481 -2.90 -19.18 23.49
C LEU A 481 -2.88 -19.59 22.01
N PRO A 482 -3.30 -20.81 21.64
CA PRO A 482 -3.44 -21.18 20.23
C PRO A 482 -4.39 -20.21 19.54
N LEU A 483 -4.00 -19.68 18.38
CA LEU A 483 -4.66 -18.53 17.77
C LEU A 483 -6.15 -18.80 17.51
N ALA A 484 -6.48 -19.94 16.89
CA ALA A 484 -7.85 -20.36 16.62
C ALA A 484 -8.61 -20.98 17.83
N SER A 485 -8.06 -20.93 19.06
CA SER A 485 -8.74 -21.49 20.23
C SER A 485 -9.92 -20.64 20.70
N GLU A 486 -10.91 -21.30 21.31
CA GLU A 486 -12.01 -20.64 22.01
C GLU A 486 -11.52 -19.71 23.13
N GLY A 487 -10.37 -20.00 23.75
CA GLY A 487 -9.72 -19.10 24.71
C GLY A 487 -9.26 -17.77 24.10
N THR A 488 -8.71 -17.78 22.89
CA THR A 488 -8.32 -16.55 22.18
C THR A 488 -9.55 -15.74 21.75
N LYS A 489 -10.57 -16.41 21.21
CA LYS A 489 -11.87 -15.82 20.85
C LYS A 489 -12.53 -15.13 22.05
N LEU A 490 -12.72 -15.87 23.15
CA LEU A 490 -13.36 -15.41 24.37
C LEU A 490 -12.69 -14.17 24.96
N TRP A 491 -11.34 -14.11 24.96
CA TRP A 491 -10.63 -12.90 25.39
C TRP A 491 -10.90 -11.72 24.44
N GLY A 492 -10.89 -11.96 23.12
CA GLY A 492 -11.21 -10.95 22.10
C GLY A 492 -12.62 -10.37 22.26
N GLU A 493 -13.60 -11.22 22.52
CA GLU A 493 -15.01 -10.82 22.73
C GLU A 493 -15.19 -9.98 24.00
N TYR A 494 -14.57 -10.40 25.11
CA TYR A 494 -14.55 -9.58 26.33
C TYR A 494 -13.80 -8.25 26.14
N MET A 495 -12.76 -8.24 25.31
CA MET A 495 -12.04 -7.03 24.94
C MET A 495 -12.90 -6.11 24.07
N ALA A 496 -13.70 -6.64 23.14
CA ALA A 496 -14.59 -5.85 22.30
C ALA A 496 -15.55 -4.98 23.13
N GLY A 497 -16.25 -5.57 24.11
CA GLY A 497 -17.10 -4.81 25.03
C GLY A 497 -16.32 -3.80 25.89
N THR A 498 -15.12 -4.17 26.34
CA THR A 498 -14.24 -3.28 27.11
C THR A 498 -13.83 -2.04 26.30
N ALA A 499 -13.45 -2.23 25.03
CA ALA A 499 -13.01 -1.20 24.11
C ALA A 499 -14.17 -0.28 23.68
N MET A 500 -15.35 -0.84 23.41
CA MET A 500 -16.54 -0.04 23.09
C MET A 500 -16.97 0.85 24.27
N LEU A 501 -16.95 0.31 25.50
CA LEU A 501 -17.20 1.06 26.73
C LEU A 501 -16.13 2.13 26.99
N SER A 502 -14.83 1.78 26.91
CA SER A 502 -13.73 2.73 27.15
C SER A 502 -13.79 3.91 26.19
N SER A 503 -14.26 3.67 24.95
CA SER A 503 -14.40 4.72 23.96
C SER A 503 -15.25 5.89 24.49
N PHE A 504 -16.33 5.64 25.22
CA PHE A 504 -17.25 6.68 25.69
C PHE A 504 -16.63 7.67 26.68
N PHE A 505 -15.47 7.34 27.25
CA PHE A 505 -14.75 8.18 28.21
C PHE A 505 -13.90 9.28 27.52
N LYS A 506 -13.10 10.02 28.31
CA LYS A 506 -12.30 11.17 27.88
C LYS A 506 -10.83 11.05 28.33
N GLY A 507 -9.88 11.45 27.47
CA GLY A 507 -8.47 11.55 27.86
C GLY A 507 -7.88 10.24 28.38
N GLU A 508 -7.28 10.26 29.57
CA GLU A 508 -6.66 9.08 30.20
C GLU A 508 -7.62 8.24 31.07
N GLU A 509 -8.93 8.51 31.01
CA GLU A 509 -9.94 7.68 31.64
C GLU A 509 -9.91 6.25 31.08
N ARG A 510 -10.19 5.29 31.95
CA ARG A 510 -10.01 3.86 31.64
C ARG A 510 -10.98 2.96 32.37
N VAL A 511 -11.31 1.83 31.75
CA VAL A 511 -12.04 0.73 32.37
C VAL A 511 -11.11 -0.47 32.56
N LYS A 512 -11.25 -1.14 33.70
CA LYS A 512 -10.67 -2.45 33.98
C LYS A 512 -11.81 -3.45 34.12
N MET A 513 -11.81 -4.48 33.31
CA MET A 513 -12.75 -5.58 33.37
C MET A 513 -11.98 -6.85 33.77
N MET A 514 -12.55 -7.61 34.71
CA MET A 514 -12.04 -8.91 35.15
C MET A 514 -13.19 -9.92 35.21
N VAL A 515 -12.99 -11.11 34.69
CA VAL A 515 -13.92 -12.24 34.76
C VAL A 515 -13.23 -13.41 35.45
N LYS A 516 -13.97 -14.06 36.35
CA LYS A 516 -13.60 -15.33 36.98
C LYS A 516 -14.80 -16.26 36.99
N THR A 517 -14.60 -17.48 36.51
CA THR A 517 -15.61 -18.56 36.46
C THR A 517 -14.91 -19.88 36.82
N PRO A 518 -15.62 -21.02 36.99
CA PRO A 518 -14.96 -22.30 37.22
C PRO A 518 -13.92 -22.67 36.14
N ASN A 519 -14.18 -22.33 34.87
CA ASN A 519 -13.25 -22.55 33.76
C ASN A 519 -12.26 -21.40 33.52
N ILE A 520 -12.58 -20.18 33.98
CA ILE A 520 -11.76 -18.97 33.80
C ILE A 520 -11.11 -18.61 35.14
N GLN A 521 -9.86 -19.02 35.35
CA GLN A 521 -9.10 -18.66 36.55
C GLN A 521 -8.94 -17.15 36.66
N GLU A 522 -8.56 -16.49 35.55
CA GLU A 522 -8.50 -15.04 35.46
C GLU A 522 -8.46 -14.54 34.01
N LEU A 523 -9.54 -13.91 33.56
CA LEU A 523 -9.56 -13.13 32.31
C LEU A 523 -9.62 -11.65 32.68
N TYR A 524 -8.73 -10.85 32.10
CA TYR A 524 -8.60 -9.42 32.40
C TYR A 524 -8.36 -8.61 31.13
N VAL A 525 -9.05 -7.48 31.02
CA VAL A 525 -8.83 -6.46 29.99
C VAL A 525 -8.86 -5.08 30.64
N GLU A 526 -7.89 -4.24 30.31
CA GLU A 526 -7.88 -2.81 30.61
C GLU A 526 -7.94 -2.04 29.28
N GLY A 527 -8.90 -1.12 29.14
CA GLY A 527 -9.07 -0.29 27.96
C GLY A 527 -9.15 1.19 28.33
N MET A 528 -8.43 2.03 27.60
CA MET A 528 -8.40 3.49 27.81
C MET A 528 -9.24 4.23 26.75
N ALA A 529 -9.61 5.49 27.02
CA ALA A 529 -10.39 6.30 26.07
C ALA A 529 -9.60 6.67 24.79
N VAL A 530 -8.26 6.66 24.87
CA VAL A 530 -7.33 6.79 23.75
C VAL A 530 -7.18 5.52 22.90
N GLY A 531 -7.76 4.40 23.34
CA GLY A 531 -7.72 3.11 22.64
C GLY A 531 -6.48 2.25 22.89
N GLU A 532 -5.65 2.61 23.88
CA GLU A 532 -4.71 1.65 24.48
C GLU A 532 -5.50 0.52 25.16
N VAL A 533 -5.23 -0.73 24.78
CA VAL A 533 -5.77 -1.94 25.40
C VAL A 533 -4.65 -2.84 25.86
N ARG A 534 -4.84 -3.53 26.99
CA ARG A 534 -3.98 -4.65 27.40
C ARG A 534 -4.78 -5.67 28.18
N GLY A 535 -4.26 -6.89 28.30
CA GLY A 535 -4.95 -7.90 29.08
C GLY A 535 -4.24 -9.25 29.12
N LYS A 536 -4.87 -10.15 29.88
CA LYS A 536 -4.42 -11.52 30.09
C LYS A 536 -5.60 -12.47 30.08
N ALA A 537 -5.32 -13.72 29.75
CA ALA A 537 -6.25 -14.82 29.93
C ALA A 537 -5.50 -16.01 30.55
N VAL A 538 -6.04 -16.50 31.66
CA VAL A 538 -5.60 -17.72 32.34
C VAL A 538 -6.83 -18.58 32.54
N TYR A 539 -6.85 -19.73 31.89
CA TYR A 539 -7.94 -20.71 31.92
C TYR A 539 -7.53 -21.89 32.79
N VAL A 540 -8.51 -22.54 33.44
CA VAL A 540 -8.27 -23.80 34.18
C VAL A 540 -7.95 -24.94 33.21
N ASP A 541 -8.66 -24.96 32.08
CA ASP A 541 -8.36 -25.77 30.91
C ASP A 541 -8.70 -24.94 29.65
N GLN A 542 -7.77 -24.85 28.70
CA GLN A 542 -8.00 -24.09 27.46
C GLN A 542 -9.10 -24.70 26.59
N SER A 543 -9.36 -26.02 26.70
CA SER A 543 -10.43 -26.71 25.99
C SER A 543 -11.83 -26.46 26.56
N LEU A 544 -11.92 -25.92 27.79
CA LEU A 544 -13.16 -25.52 28.45
C LEU A 544 -13.45 -24.01 28.36
N ALA A 545 -12.58 -23.24 27.69
CA ALA A 545 -12.85 -21.84 27.39
C ALA A 545 -14.06 -21.71 26.44
N GLY A 546 -14.96 -20.78 26.75
CA GLY A 546 -16.17 -20.52 25.96
C GLY A 546 -17.39 -21.39 26.32
N ALA A 547 -17.22 -22.39 27.20
CA ALA A 547 -18.36 -23.15 27.73
C ALA A 547 -19.23 -22.25 28.65
N PRO A 548 -20.55 -22.10 28.38
CA PRO A 548 -21.44 -21.33 29.25
C PRO A 548 -21.62 -22.02 30.61
N GLU A 549 -21.34 -21.30 31.70
CA GLU A 549 -21.41 -21.84 33.06
C GLU A 549 -21.95 -20.81 34.07
N LEU A 550 -22.61 -21.32 35.12
CA LEU A 550 -23.22 -20.53 36.18
C LEU A 550 -22.26 -20.39 37.39
N GLY A 551 -22.43 -19.33 38.18
CA GLY A 551 -21.62 -19.10 39.39
C GLY A 551 -20.28 -18.40 39.16
N GLY A 552 -20.10 -17.75 38.00
CA GLY A 552 -18.98 -16.83 37.75
C GLY A 552 -19.28 -15.39 38.19
N HIS A 553 -18.24 -14.54 38.22
CA HIS A 553 -18.37 -13.11 38.44
C HIS A 553 -17.57 -12.29 37.42
N MET A 554 -18.20 -11.25 36.89
CA MET A 554 -17.57 -10.20 36.09
C MET A 554 -17.53 -8.91 36.91
N HIS A 555 -16.36 -8.30 37.01
CA HIS A 555 -16.11 -7.06 37.73
C HIS A 555 -15.59 -5.99 36.77
N VAL A 556 -16.25 -4.84 36.74
CA VAL A 556 -15.92 -3.70 35.88
C VAL A 556 -15.66 -2.48 36.75
N SER A 557 -14.48 -1.89 36.63
CA SER A 557 -14.00 -0.74 37.38
C SER A 557 -13.68 0.42 36.44
N LYS A 558 -14.47 1.51 36.51
CA LYS A 558 -14.31 2.73 35.72
C LYS A 558 -13.48 3.74 36.52
N ILE A 559 -12.33 4.13 36.00
CA ILE A 559 -11.42 5.10 36.59
C ILE A 559 -11.57 6.40 35.78
N LEU A 560 -12.34 7.34 36.34
CA LEU A 560 -12.73 8.59 35.71
C LEU A 560 -11.91 9.77 36.24
N TYR A 561 -11.76 10.82 35.43
CA TYR A 561 -10.97 12.00 35.79
C TYR A 561 -11.70 12.81 36.86
N GLY A 562 -10.98 13.21 37.91
CA GLY A 562 -11.57 13.91 39.06
C GLY A 562 -12.38 13.03 40.03
N ALA A 563 -12.55 11.73 39.75
CA ALA A 563 -13.18 10.80 40.69
C ALA A 563 -12.17 10.35 41.76
N ALA A 564 -12.50 10.56 43.04
CA ALA A 564 -11.63 10.19 44.16
C ALA A 564 -11.44 8.67 44.34
N LYS A 565 -12.36 7.86 43.82
CA LYS A 565 -12.30 6.39 43.80
C LYS A 565 -12.90 5.85 42.50
N PRO A 566 -12.48 4.67 42.02
CA PRO A 566 -13.10 4.02 40.85
C PRO A 566 -14.57 3.67 41.10
N TYR A 567 -15.39 3.75 40.05
CA TYR A 567 -16.76 3.25 40.06
C TYR A 567 -16.76 1.77 39.70
N ASN A 568 -17.18 0.92 40.63
CA ASN A 568 -17.12 -0.52 40.50
C ASN A 568 -18.52 -1.12 40.34
N THR A 569 -18.69 -2.02 39.38
CA THR A 569 -19.88 -2.86 39.23
C THR A 569 -19.44 -4.32 39.19
N SER A 570 -20.13 -5.19 39.92
CA SER A 570 -19.98 -6.64 39.82
C SER A 570 -21.32 -7.24 39.39
N ILE A 571 -21.29 -8.21 38.49
CA ILE A 571 -22.44 -9.01 38.08
C ILE A 571 -22.10 -10.51 38.15
N GLU A 572 -23.12 -11.36 38.07
CA GLU A 572 -22.93 -12.79 37.79
C GLU A 572 -22.54 -12.97 36.31
N ALA A 573 -21.40 -13.61 36.08
CA ALA A 573 -20.93 -13.99 34.76
C ALA A 573 -21.49 -15.37 34.36
N SER A 574 -21.98 -15.46 33.13
CA SER A 574 -22.40 -16.67 32.44
C SER A 574 -21.29 -17.31 31.61
N GLY A 575 -20.18 -16.60 31.42
CA GLY A 575 -19.11 -17.01 30.49
C GLY A 575 -19.40 -16.66 29.03
N VAL A 576 -20.59 -16.13 28.71
CA VAL A 576 -20.98 -15.67 27.38
C VAL A 576 -20.84 -14.15 27.31
N PRO A 577 -19.85 -13.59 26.58
CA PRO A 577 -19.51 -12.17 26.68
C PRO A 577 -20.63 -11.22 26.28
N GLU A 578 -21.42 -11.53 25.25
CA GLU A 578 -22.57 -10.70 24.86
C GLU A 578 -23.58 -10.55 26.02
N LEU A 579 -23.95 -11.66 26.66
CA LEU A 579 -24.90 -11.68 27.76
C LEU A 579 -24.34 -11.01 29.02
N ASP A 580 -23.06 -11.20 29.32
CA ASP A 580 -22.42 -10.61 30.49
C ASP A 580 -22.23 -9.10 30.30
N TRP A 581 -21.88 -8.63 29.10
CA TRP A 581 -21.90 -7.20 28.79
C TRP A 581 -23.33 -6.61 28.83
N GLN A 582 -24.33 -7.30 28.29
CA GLN A 582 -25.73 -6.87 28.35
C GLN A 582 -26.19 -6.66 29.82
N ARG A 583 -26.00 -7.68 30.67
CA ARG A 583 -26.27 -7.60 32.12
C ARG A 583 -25.53 -6.45 32.79
N PHE A 584 -24.27 -6.21 32.41
CA PHE A 584 -23.49 -5.09 32.95
C PHE A 584 -24.12 -3.74 32.58
N PHE A 585 -24.58 -3.53 31.34
CA PHE A 585 -25.23 -2.28 30.95
C PHE A 585 -26.57 -2.07 31.65
N ASP A 586 -27.38 -3.13 31.76
CA ASP A 586 -28.68 -3.12 32.44
C ASP A 586 -28.53 -2.71 33.93
N VAL A 587 -27.47 -3.18 34.61
CA VAL A 587 -27.21 -2.89 36.03
C VAL A 587 -26.43 -1.59 36.26
N SER A 588 -25.38 -1.32 35.47
CA SER A 588 -24.40 -0.25 35.70
C SER A 588 -24.81 1.10 35.13
N GLU A 589 -25.32 1.12 33.88
CA GLU A 589 -25.71 2.35 33.20
C GLU A 589 -27.21 2.64 33.34
N GLN A 590 -28.05 1.60 33.46
CA GLN A 590 -29.52 1.70 33.51
C GLN A 590 -30.12 2.45 32.30
N VAL A 591 -29.37 2.47 31.19
CA VAL A 591 -29.79 2.99 29.88
C VAL A 591 -30.15 1.79 29.00
N PRO A 592 -31.35 1.73 28.40
CA PRO A 592 -31.70 0.66 27.46
C PRO A 592 -30.61 0.54 26.40
N THR A 593 -29.99 -0.63 26.34
CA THR A 593 -28.81 -0.92 25.53
C THR A 593 -29.01 -2.26 24.84
N ILE A 594 -28.62 -2.38 23.57
CA ILE A 594 -28.38 -3.67 22.91
C ILE A 594 -26.88 -3.84 22.75
N VAL A 595 -26.37 -4.98 23.22
CA VAL A 595 -25.03 -5.47 22.93
C VAL A 595 -25.12 -6.57 21.86
N ARG A 596 -24.21 -6.59 20.88
CA ARG A 596 -23.88 -7.79 20.11
C ARG A 596 -22.37 -7.98 20.08
N ILE A 597 -21.90 -9.22 20.26
CA ILE A 597 -20.47 -9.55 20.22
C ILE A 597 -20.33 -10.92 19.55
N ASP A 598 -19.41 -11.03 18.61
CA ASP A 598 -19.11 -12.29 17.90
C ASP A 598 -17.62 -12.35 17.52
N SER A 599 -17.12 -13.55 17.23
CA SER A 599 -15.74 -13.76 16.80
C SER A 599 -15.60 -14.84 15.72
N GLU A 600 -14.61 -14.65 14.85
CA GLU A 600 -14.25 -15.59 13.79
C GLU A 600 -12.77 -15.95 13.93
N ALA A 601 -12.44 -17.22 13.71
CA ALA A 601 -11.06 -17.68 13.60
C ALA A 601 -10.89 -18.60 12.38
N ASP A 602 -9.77 -18.45 11.69
CA ASP A 602 -9.25 -19.36 10.67
C ASP A 602 -7.90 -19.96 11.12
N GLU A 603 -7.20 -20.69 10.24
CA GLU A 603 -5.93 -21.35 10.60
C GLU A 603 -4.80 -20.35 10.92
N ASP A 604 -4.87 -19.13 10.38
CA ASP A 604 -3.82 -18.12 10.44
C ASP A 604 -4.17 -16.92 11.35
N HIS A 605 -5.46 -16.71 11.69
CA HIS A 605 -5.96 -15.45 12.27
C HIS A 605 -7.21 -15.60 13.16
N THR A 606 -7.37 -14.69 14.12
CA THR A 606 -8.59 -14.55 14.94
C THR A 606 -9.03 -13.09 15.03
N ARG A 607 -10.32 -12.84 14.75
CA ARG A 607 -10.96 -11.52 14.74
C ARG A 607 -12.15 -11.52 15.71
N SER A 608 -12.25 -10.47 16.52
CA SER A 608 -13.45 -10.18 17.31
C SER A 608 -14.12 -8.91 16.81
N CYS A 609 -15.45 -8.89 16.84
CA CYS A 609 -16.25 -7.71 16.57
C CYS A 609 -17.37 -7.55 17.58
N GLY A 610 -17.87 -6.34 17.72
CA GLY A 610 -19.07 -6.08 18.50
C GLY A 610 -19.71 -4.73 18.18
N LEU A 611 -20.93 -4.55 18.66
CA LEU A 611 -21.64 -3.28 18.69
C LEU A 611 -22.34 -3.08 20.03
N ILE A 612 -22.51 -1.81 20.39
CA ILE A 612 -23.32 -1.33 21.52
C ILE A 612 -24.19 -0.19 21.01
N ILE A 613 -25.50 -0.34 21.11
CA ILE A 613 -26.48 0.68 20.76
C ILE A 613 -27.26 1.05 22.01
N GLN A 614 -27.06 2.27 22.50
CA GLN A 614 -27.76 2.79 23.69
C GLN A 614 -28.83 3.79 23.27
N LYS A 615 -30.05 3.64 23.80
CA LYS A 615 -31.13 4.60 23.63
C LYS A 615 -30.97 5.74 24.65
N MET A 616 -30.49 6.88 24.20
CA MET A 616 -30.37 8.06 25.05
C MET A 616 -31.76 8.62 25.41
N PRO A 617 -31.90 9.32 26.56
CA PRO A 617 -33.11 10.04 26.89
C PRO A 617 -33.52 11.00 25.75
N PRO A 618 -34.83 11.12 25.45
CA PRO A 618 -35.31 12.04 24.44
C PRO A 618 -35.05 13.48 24.88
N THR A 619 -34.50 14.29 23.98
CA THR A 619 -34.39 15.74 24.11
C THR A 619 -34.95 16.39 22.85
N GLU A 620 -35.37 17.65 22.92
CA GLU A 620 -35.95 18.39 21.79
C GLU A 620 -34.96 18.60 20.61
N ALA A 621 -33.67 18.29 20.81
CA ALA A 621 -32.62 18.42 19.82
C ALA A 621 -32.41 17.17 18.94
N HIS A 622 -33.10 16.05 19.21
CA HIS A 622 -32.96 14.85 18.38
C HIS A 622 -33.87 14.92 17.15
N GLU A 623 -33.29 14.96 15.95
CA GLU A 623 -34.03 15.00 14.69
C GLU A 623 -34.90 13.74 14.44
N ARG A 624 -34.55 12.62 15.08
CA ARG A 624 -35.26 11.34 14.99
C ARG A 624 -35.25 10.59 16.31
N HIS A 625 -36.35 9.89 16.59
CA HIS A 625 -36.51 9.02 17.75
C HIS A 625 -36.68 7.57 17.28
N TYR A 626 -35.83 6.69 17.79
CA TYR A 626 -35.84 5.25 17.55
C TYR A 626 -36.17 4.51 18.85
N GLU A 627 -36.95 3.44 18.73
CA GLU A 627 -37.00 2.36 19.72
C GLU A 627 -35.97 1.28 19.37
N LEU A 628 -35.39 0.62 20.37
CA LEU A 628 -34.40 -0.44 20.15
C LEU A 628 -34.99 -1.66 19.44
N ASN A 629 -36.30 -1.87 19.58
CA ASN A 629 -37.05 -2.95 18.92
C ASN A 629 -37.35 -2.66 17.44
N ASP A 630 -37.17 -1.41 16.97
CA ASP A 630 -37.39 -1.03 15.56
C ASP A 630 -36.14 -1.31 14.69
N LEU A 631 -35.02 -1.68 15.33
CA LEU A 631 -33.76 -2.00 14.66
C LEU A 631 -33.85 -3.35 13.95
N ALA A 632 -33.25 -3.45 12.75
CA ALA A 632 -33.49 -4.55 11.83
C ALA A 632 -32.84 -5.91 12.19
N PHE A 633 -32.52 -6.17 13.47
CA PHE A 633 -31.81 -7.39 13.93
C PHE A 633 -32.50 -8.70 13.53
N ASP A 634 -33.84 -8.72 13.43
CA ASP A 634 -34.60 -9.91 12.97
C ASP A 634 -34.32 -10.29 11.51
N LYS A 635 -33.84 -9.33 10.71
CA LYS A 635 -33.53 -9.50 9.27
C LYS A 635 -32.03 -9.51 8.99
N LEU A 636 -31.27 -8.80 9.82
CA LEU A 636 -29.84 -8.59 9.72
C LEU A 636 -29.18 -9.04 11.04
N PRO A 637 -28.88 -10.35 11.18
CA PRO A 637 -28.16 -10.87 12.34
C PRO A 637 -26.70 -10.40 12.34
N PHE A 638 -26.10 -10.24 13.53
CA PHE A 638 -24.71 -9.79 13.67
C PHE A 638 -23.76 -10.99 13.66
N TYR A 639 -22.95 -11.13 12.60
CA TYR A 639 -21.95 -12.19 12.48
C TYR A 639 -20.57 -11.66 12.08
N ALA A 640 -19.52 -12.10 12.78
CA ALA A 640 -18.14 -11.73 12.53
C ALA A 640 -17.69 -12.11 11.11
N ALA A 641 -18.14 -13.25 10.60
CA ALA A 641 -17.83 -13.77 9.26
C ALA A 641 -18.31 -12.86 8.10
N GLU A 642 -19.31 -12.00 8.36
CA GLU A 642 -19.83 -11.06 7.37
C GLU A 642 -19.07 -9.73 7.36
N LEU A 643 -18.34 -9.42 8.44
CA LEU A 643 -17.63 -8.16 8.64
C LEU A 643 -16.12 -8.34 8.39
N LYS A 644 -15.63 -7.98 7.20
CA LYS A 644 -14.25 -8.22 6.75
C LYS A 644 -13.36 -6.97 6.81
N LYS A 645 -13.95 -5.78 6.86
CA LYS A 645 -13.29 -4.47 6.98
C LYS A 645 -14.10 -3.53 7.87
N ASN A 646 -13.46 -2.46 8.35
CA ASN A 646 -14.12 -1.40 9.12
C ASN A 646 -15.26 -0.69 8.35
N THR A 647 -15.24 -0.69 7.01
CA THR A 647 -16.34 -0.20 6.17
C THR A 647 -17.60 -1.04 6.30
N ASP A 648 -17.43 -2.36 6.38
CA ASP A 648 -18.53 -3.33 6.41
C ASP A 648 -19.33 -3.18 7.72
N LEU A 649 -18.66 -2.80 8.82
CA LEU A 649 -19.30 -2.44 10.08
C LEU A 649 -20.14 -1.14 9.98
N LEU A 650 -19.72 -0.16 9.17
CA LEU A 650 -20.51 1.04 8.92
C LEU A 650 -21.72 0.76 8.04
N GLU A 651 -21.52 -0.03 6.97
CA GLU A 651 -22.59 -0.49 6.08
C GLU A 651 -23.65 -1.29 6.88
N TYR A 652 -23.20 -2.23 7.71
CA TYR A 652 -24.06 -2.99 8.63
C TYR A 652 -24.86 -2.07 9.57
N LEU A 653 -24.23 -1.08 10.20
CA LEU A 653 -24.92 -0.15 11.11
C LEU A 653 -25.94 0.75 10.36
N ASN A 654 -25.69 1.09 9.10
CA ASN A 654 -26.60 1.87 8.27
C ASN A 654 -27.81 1.07 7.77
N GLU A 655 -27.63 -0.24 7.51
CA GLU A 655 -28.74 -1.14 7.18
C GLU A 655 -29.55 -1.52 8.42
N LEU A 656 -28.88 -1.70 9.57
CA LEU A 656 -29.52 -2.02 10.85
C LEU A 656 -30.42 -0.91 11.38
N ILE A 657 -30.00 0.35 11.27
CA ILE A 657 -30.67 1.53 11.85
C ILE A 657 -31.37 2.31 10.72
N PRO A 658 -32.71 2.24 10.59
CA PRO A 658 -33.41 2.77 9.43
C PRO A 658 -33.13 4.26 9.12
N GLY A 659 -32.49 4.51 7.99
CA GLY A 659 -32.15 5.85 7.52
C GLY A 659 -30.97 6.50 8.25
N ALA A 660 -30.16 5.73 8.98
CA ALA A 660 -28.86 6.19 9.42
C ALA A 660 -27.94 6.51 8.24
N ASP A 661 -27.06 7.48 8.44
CA ASP A 661 -26.03 7.90 7.48
C ASP A 661 -24.69 8.03 8.22
N ILE A 662 -24.18 6.90 8.72
CA ILE A 662 -22.89 6.83 9.40
C ILE A 662 -21.80 6.65 8.34
N THR A 663 -20.88 7.61 8.27
CA THR A 663 -19.81 7.67 7.27
C THR A 663 -18.45 7.86 7.94
N ASP A 664 -17.36 7.56 7.23
CA ASP A 664 -15.98 7.82 7.67
C ASP A 664 -15.73 9.27 8.10
N THR A 665 -16.52 10.22 7.58
CA THR A 665 -16.41 11.66 7.87
C THR A 665 -17.23 12.14 9.06
N ASN A 666 -18.29 11.44 9.48
CA ASN A 666 -19.16 11.86 10.58
C ASN A 666 -19.09 10.95 11.83
N CYS A 667 -18.54 9.75 11.71
CA CYS A 667 -18.23 8.92 12.87
C CYS A 667 -16.89 9.33 13.52
N LYS A 668 -16.81 9.23 14.85
CA LYS A 668 -15.54 9.33 15.57
C LYS A 668 -14.84 7.98 15.56
N ARG A 669 -13.64 7.92 14.98
CA ARG A 669 -12.76 6.75 15.01
C ARG A 669 -11.75 6.88 16.15
N VAL A 670 -11.73 5.90 17.04
CA VAL A 670 -10.69 5.73 18.06
C VAL A 670 -9.81 4.56 17.60
N PRO A 671 -8.52 4.79 17.27
CA PRO A 671 -7.59 3.70 16.99
C PRO A 671 -7.44 2.82 18.23
N LEU A 672 -7.30 1.51 18.02
CA LEU A 672 -7.21 0.50 19.06
C LEU A 672 -5.90 -0.26 18.89
N ASP A 673 -5.08 -0.33 19.94
CA ASP A 673 -3.79 -1.02 19.90
C ASP A 673 -3.53 -1.77 21.20
N TYR A 674 -2.85 -2.90 21.08
CA TYR A 674 -2.32 -3.57 22.25
C TYR A 674 -1.11 -2.80 22.77
N TYR A 675 -1.22 -2.21 23.97
CA TYR A 675 -0.17 -1.37 24.52
C TYR A 675 -0.03 -1.56 26.03
N CYS A 676 1.18 -1.92 26.47
CA CYS A 676 1.52 -2.03 27.88
C CYS A 676 2.69 -1.10 28.21
N ARG A 677 2.52 -0.28 29.24
CA ARG A 677 3.53 0.66 29.76
C ARG A 677 4.62 -0.02 30.62
N CYS A 678 4.86 -1.31 30.41
CA CYS A 678 6.00 -2.01 31.00
C CYS A 678 7.28 -1.63 30.25
N SER A 679 8.37 -1.45 30.99
CA SER A 679 9.70 -1.22 30.43
C SER A 679 10.73 -1.82 31.38
N LYS A 680 11.92 -2.13 30.85
CA LYS A 680 13.03 -2.58 31.70
C LYS A 680 13.33 -1.55 32.79
N ASP A 681 13.28 -0.25 32.49
CA ASP A 681 13.49 0.83 33.46
C ASP A 681 12.45 0.84 34.59
N ASN A 682 11.17 0.62 34.26
CA ASN A 682 10.10 0.51 35.27
C ASN A 682 10.29 -0.71 36.18
N TYR A 683 10.86 -1.80 35.66
CA TYR A 683 11.23 -2.97 36.46
C TYR A 683 12.52 -2.77 37.25
N ALA A 684 13.50 -2.04 36.70
CA ALA A 684 14.72 -1.65 37.37
C ALA A 684 14.42 -0.78 38.60
N GLN A 685 13.47 0.17 38.48
CA GLN A 685 13.02 0.96 39.62
C GLN A 685 12.34 0.10 40.68
N ARG A 686 11.47 -0.85 40.29
CA ARG A 686 10.85 -1.79 41.25
C ARG A 686 11.87 -2.67 41.98
N LEU A 687 12.92 -3.11 41.29
CA LEU A 687 14.04 -3.83 41.92
C LEU A 687 14.78 -2.94 42.93
N LYS A 688 14.93 -1.64 42.64
CA LYS A 688 15.47 -0.67 43.60
C LYS A 688 14.55 -0.45 44.80
N ASP A 689 13.24 -0.39 44.58
CA ASP A 689 12.23 -0.17 45.62
C ASP A 689 12.17 -1.33 46.65
N MET A 690 12.63 -2.53 46.29
CA MET A 690 12.82 -3.65 47.24
C MET A 690 13.99 -3.44 48.22
N GLY A 691 14.92 -2.52 47.90
CA GLY A 691 16.06 -2.20 48.74
C GLY A 691 17.28 -3.10 48.52
N ALA A 692 18.44 -2.59 48.97
CA ALA A 692 19.74 -3.17 48.65
C ALA A 692 20.01 -4.56 49.29
N THR A 693 19.33 -4.92 50.38
CA THR A 693 19.49 -6.23 51.03
C THR A 693 18.85 -7.33 50.19
N ASP A 694 17.57 -7.16 49.84
CA ASP A 694 16.79 -8.13 49.08
C ASP A 694 17.34 -8.27 47.66
N LEU A 695 17.76 -7.15 47.04
CA LEU A 695 18.37 -7.17 45.71
C LEU A 695 19.73 -7.90 45.68
N LYS A 696 20.53 -7.79 46.76
CA LYS A 696 21.77 -8.58 46.93
C LYS A 696 21.49 -10.06 47.11
N GLN A 697 20.44 -10.41 47.85
CA GLN A 697 20.04 -11.81 48.02
C GLN A 697 19.60 -12.42 46.68
N ILE A 698 18.75 -11.72 45.93
CA ILE A 698 18.33 -12.12 44.57
C ILE A 698 19.55 -12.32 43.67
N ALA A 699 20.48 -11.37 43.64
CA ALA A 699 21.71 -11.46 42.84
C ALA A 699 22.61 -12.64 43.24
N ALA A 700 22.68 -12.98 44.54
CA ALA A 700 23.41 -14.14 45.02
C ALA A 700 22.73 -15.47 44.63
N ASP A 701 21.40 -15.54 44.70
CA ASP A 701 20.62 -16.73 44.41
C ASP A 701 20.60 -17.08 42.91
N VAL A 702 20.52 -16.06 42.03
CA VAL A 702 20.58 -16.28 40.57
C VAL A 702 22.00 -16.36 40.00
N GLY A 703 22.98 -15.79 40.71
CA GLY A 703 24.38 -15.76 40.30
C GLY A 703 24.57 -15.16 38.91
N SER A 704 25.42 -15.79 38.09
CA SER A 704 25.72 -15.34 36.72
C SER A 704 24.57 -15.53 35.72
N ALA A 705 23.49 -16.22 36.09
CA ALA A 705 22.35 -16.45 35.19
C ALA A 705 21.44 -15.21 35.04
N GLY A 706 21.47 -14.26 35.98
CA GLY A 706 20.57 -13.11 35.99
C GLY A 706 19.12 -13.48 36.35
N VAL A 707 18.21 -12.51 36.30
CA VAL A 707 16.79 -12.69 36.66
C VAL A 707 15.86 -12.22 35.55
N ASP A 708 14.86 -13.05 35.22
CA ASP A 708 13.79 -12.71 34.28
C ASP A 708 12.55 -12.22 35.04
N LEU A 709 12.15 -10.97 34.81
CA LEU A 709 10.93 -10.39 35.38
C LEU A 709 9.82 -10.32 34.33
N THR A 710 8.80 -11.15 34.49
CA THR A 710 7.64 -11.22 33.57
C THR A 710 6.56 -10.19 33.92
N CYS A 711 5.97 -9.55 32.91
CA CYS A 711 4.89 -8.59 33.13
C CYS A 711 3.53 -9.25 33.37
N HIS A 712 2.99 -9.06 34.57
CA HIS A 712 1.66 -9.56 34.97
C HIS A 712 0.48 -9.12 34.06
N PHE A 713 0.66 -8.10 33.22
CA PHE A 713 -0.37 -7.60 32.31
C PHE A 713 -0.18 -7.97 30.84
N CYS A 714 1.04 -8.22 30.37
CA CYS A 714 1.32 -8.45 28.94
C CYS A 714 2.34 -9.57 28.66
N ASN A 715 2.78 -10.26 29.71
CA ASN A 715 3.72 -11.38 29.71
C ASN A 715 5.09 -11.12 29.05
N ASP A 716 5.46 -9.87 28.78
CA ASP A 716 6.85 -9.56 28.35
C ASP A 716 7.82 -9.92 29.48
N ALA A 717 8.89 -10.63 29.12
CA ALA A 717 10.00 -10.92 30.01
C ALA A 717 11.07 -9.81 29.90
N HIS A 718 11.50 -9.29 31.03
CA HIS A 718 12.61 -8.35 31.14
C HIS A 718 13.77 -9.03 31.86
N HIS A 719 14.76 -9.47 31.09
CA HIS A 719 15.98 -10.08 31.60
C HIS A 719 16.91 -9.02 32.22
N PHE A 720 17.43 -9.28 33.42
CA PHE A 720 18.47 -8.49 34.07
C PHE A 720 19.71 -9.36 34.32
N SER A 721 20.84 -9.01 33.71
CA SER A 721 22.10 -9.73 33.91
C SER A 721 22.68 -9.48 35.31
N ALA A 722 23.64 -10.31 35.73
CA ALA A 722 24.37 -10.12 36.98
C ALA A 722 25.04 -8.72 37.07
N ASP A 723 25.60 -8.23 35.96
CA ASP A 723 26.23 -6.91 35.90
C ASP A 723 25.20 -5.77 36.05
N GLU A 724 24.01 -5.92 35.45
CA GLU A 724 22.92 -4.96 35.60
C GLU A 724 22.38 -4.95 37.04
N LEU A 725 22.21 -6.11 37.66
CA LEU A 725 21.86 -6.21 39.08
C LEU A 725 22.93 -5.57 39.98
N GLY A 726 24.22 -5.78 39.67
CA GLY A 726 25.34 -5.12 40.32
C GLY A 726 25.25 -3.60 40.25
N GLY A 727 25.06 -3.03 39.06
CA GLY A 727 24.90 -1.59 38.87
C GLY A 727 23.66 -1.01 39.57
N LEU A 728 22.56 -1.76 39.67
CA LEU A 728 21.40 -1.35 40.47
C LEU A 728 21.74 -1.28 41.96
N ILE A 729 22.46 -2.29 42.50
CA ILE A 729 22.92 -2.34 43.89
C ILE A 729 23.91 -1.19 44.20
N GLU A 730 24.84 -0.91 43.29
CA GLU A 730 25.79 0.20 43.44
C GLU A 730 25.05 1.55 43.51
N SER A 731 24.11 1.81 42.59
CA SER A 731 23.34 3.06 42.57
C SER A 731 22.50 3.30 43.84
N LEU A 732 22.01 2.22 44.48
CA LEU A 732 21.36 2.30 45.79
C LEU A 732 22.33 2.71 46.91
N SER A 733 23.58 2.25 46.85
CA SER A 733 24.61 2.58 47.85
C SER A 733 25.17 3.99 47.72
N GLU A 734 25.13 4.58 46.51
CA GLU A 734 25.49 5.98 46.28
C GLU A 734 24.38 6.93 46.73
N THR A 735 23.11 6.55 46.56
CA THR A 735 21.95 7.37 46.97
C THR A 735 21.76 7.41 48.51
N GLN A 736 22.52 6.61 49.26
CA GLN A 736 22.52 6.58 50.73
C GLN A 736 23.72 7.33 51.36
N LYS A 737 24.57 7.98 50.56
CA LYS A 737 25.66 8.86 51.01
C LYS A 737 25.29 10.34 50.86
#